data_AF-A0A329ZLT4-F1
#
_entry.id   AF-A0A329ZLT4-F1
#
_cell.length_a   1.000
_cell.length_b   1.000
_cell.length_c   1.000
_cell.angle_alpha   90.00
_cell.angle_beta   90.00
_cell.angle_gamma   90.00
#
_symmetry.space_group_name_H-M   'P 1'
#
loop_
_entity.id
_entity.type
_entity.pdbx_description
1 polymer ?
#
loop_
_entity_poly.entity_id
_entity_poly.type
_entity_poly.pdbx_seq_one_letter_code
_entity_poly.pdbx_strand_id
1 'polypeptide(L)'
;MNYHLDRIDYGKEIQGFREESLIRFSNSNASYDLDSTRFLKPMKFFLIVLLITPFVFNPLRSRARDITANDTRIQNAENEVNVKTSTIKNLTNESTITNLKVNENGKVEYLDNYGTINNLTNDRDGTIEQLDNNEKSKITNLTNNKKAQIHYIDNYKEGTITNLKNNGTIQYLDNYGTINNLTNNGTIEYLDNYNGGVIDILNNYGKINSLKNSTTITNLNNTGEIRLHNINNDNDISDIKKIYAHINNITENATINISAYHLVIDKKASDFNSFSGYNAESYDLSHLVIQDTSSNKKGVKLKDTNSKILLTLGKSFELNTKYSLAKLITNTDGNQYKLTYENNGDINLNTLFSHLKIVDSTALGYDASFLTLVLDGESFRVNILSSTNQMITNSIQNTKNKANVTNINNIALNLKSNVFKNLGGSGLALSKRDEILQELESLKIAKIRQSLAKSSESNFKENDRFYYNNTQDSIILDSNLNSNDSHNYHTFFTPFITHSILDGDISGLSYGFVGGFNAKLADSHTLGTHIGFNYGSMNGNKSTNNIDINNLNILLGLHYKLDLVYGMYVKALVDFIYINNDGKYSFDLGLYKVNSNSYGYNANIAFGKDFSLKNAGILGIEIGFNPLGIKTNDTQIGTHKYIGDFTNLLYGDLGLNYNIRFKNGFGLDSMLGVKYLFNNPQGKMALLNTIINYDIGVDKLISYIGFGVNYSVNSSITLGLNYLGNFGDRTITNSGFLNIKIGW
;
A
#
# COMPACT_ATOMS: atom_id res chain seq x y z
N MET A 1 55.55 39.98 54.52
CA MET A 1 54.60 40.28 55.61
C MET A 1 53.61 39.12 55.69
N ASN A 2 53.82 38.22 56.67
CA ASN A 2 52.88 37.47 57.51
C ASN A 2 51.57 36.90 56.90
N TYR A 3 51.14 35.62 57.07
CA TYR A 3 51.33 34.64 58.16
C TYR A 3 51.04 33.17 57.72
N HIS A 4 51.85 32.22 58.27
CA HIS A 4 51.65 30.80 58.74
C HIS A 4 50.94 29.68 57.93
N LEU A 5 51.65 28.59 57.52
CA LEU A 5 52.01 27.28 58.17
C LEU A 5 50.84 26.24 58.12
N ASP A 6 50.97 24.94 57.82
CA ASP A 6 52.12 24.01 57.69
C ASP A 6 51.76 22.72 56.91
N ARG A 7 52.81 21.99 56.47
CA ARG A 7 52.84 20.67 55.76
C ARG A 7 52.64 19.45 56.69
N ILE A 8 52.39 18.25 56.13
CA ILE A 8 53.30 17.05 56.13
C ILE A 8 52.62 15.76 55.57
N ASP A 9 53.42 14.95 54.86
CA ASP A 9 53.24 13.62 54.23
C ASP A 9 52.98 12.41 55.17
N TYR A 10 52.49 11.28 54.60
CA TYR A 10 53.15 9.94 54.50
C TYR A 10 52.16 8.73 54.42
N GLY A 11 52.49 7.72 53.59
CA GLY A 11 52.62 6.32 54.05
C GLY A 11 51.56 5.23 53.74
N LYS A 12 51.96 4.30 52.85
CA LYS A 12 51.69 2.84 52.66
C LYS A 12 50.82 1.98 53.62
N GLU A 13 50.12 1.02 52.96
CA GLU A 13 49.82 -0.41 53.25
C GLU A 13 49.52 -0.94 54.68
N ILE A 14 48.53 -1.85 54.79
CA ILE A 14 48.69 -3.26 55.28
C ILE A 14 47.37 -4.07 55.14
N GLN A 15 47.54 -5.36 54.84
CA GLN A 15 46.58 -6.46 54.63
C GLN A 15 45.97 -7.06 55.91
N GLY A 16 44.84 -7.76 55.75
CA GLY A 16 44.67 -9.15 56.23
C GLY A 16 43.62 -9.41 57.33
N PHE A 17 42.54 -10.16 57.02
CA PHE A 17 42.36 -11.59 57.36
C PHE A 17 40.93 -12.10 57.04
N ARG A 18 40.85 -13.42 56.77
CA ARG A 18 39.70 -14.31 56.48
C ARG A 18 38.70 -14.38 57.66
N GLU A 19 37.50 -14.97 57.64
CA GLU A 19 37.00 -16.23 57.05
C GLU A 19 35.47 -16.33 57.29
N GLU A 20 34.76 -17.11 56.45
CA GLU A 20 33.52 -17.93 56.60
C GLU A 20 32.44 -17.60 57.68
N SER A 21 31.12 -17.71 57.48
CA SER A 21 30.36 -18.94 57.15
C SER A 21 28.83 -18.67 56.96
N LEU A 22 28.17 -19.50 56.14
CA LEU A 22 26.71 -19.65 55.91
C LEU A 22 25.91 -20.12 57.15
N ILE A 23 24.60 -19.79 57.24
CA ILE A 23 23.51 -20.68 57.73
C ILE A 23 22.12 -20.34 57.08
N ARG A 24 21.37 -21.38 56.65
CA ARG A 24 19.94 -21.43 56.23
C ARG A 24 19.04 -21.95 57.38
N PHE A 25 17.70 -21.78 57.29
CA PHE A 25 16.55 -22.70 57.65
C PHE A 25 15.26 -21.83 57.83
N SER A 26 14.13 -21.96 57.11
CA SER A 26 13.02 -22.96 57.00
C SER A 26 11.97 -23.01 58.14
N ASN A 27 10.67 -22.79 57.82
CA ASN A 27 9.43 -23.50 58.27
C ASN A 27 8.17 -22.67 57.87
N SER A 28 7.15 -23.18 57.13
CA SER A 28 5.97 -24.03 57.47
C SER A 28 5.04 -23.37 58.52
N ASN A 29 3.69 -23.35 58.52
CA ASN A 29 2.53 -23.95 57.82
C ASN A 29 1.25 -23.18 58.30
N ALA A 30 0.14 -23.14 57.54
CA ALA A 30 -1.25 -23.31 58.04
C ALA A 30 -2.31 -23.09 56.93
N SER A 31 -3.33 -23.95 56.92
CA SER A 31 -4.47 -24.04 56.00
C SER A 31 -5.81 -23.62 56.63
N TYR A 32 -6.86 -23.61 55.80
CA TYR A 32 -8.34 -23.58 56.00
C TYR A 32 -8.98 -22.32 55.37
N ASP A 33 -10.16 -22.28 54.73
CA ASP A 33 -11.04 -23.20 53.96
C ASP A 33 -12.23 -22.32 53.49
N LEU A 34 -12.84 -22.61 52.32
CA LEU A 34 -14.23 -22.28 51.87
C LEU A 34 -14.75 -20.80 51.96
N ASP A 35 -15.53 -20.19 51.06
CA ASP A 35 -16.37 -20.64 49.95
C ASP A 35 -16.81 -19.43 49.08
N SER A 36 -17.23 -19.73 47.84
CA SER A 36 -18.33 -19.12 47.07
C SER A 36 -18.16 -17.83 46.23
N THR A 37 -18.18 -18.06 44.90
CA THR A 37 -18.92 -17.33 43.83
C THR A 37 -18.49 -15.88 43.49
N ARG A 38 -18.36 -15.38 42.25
CA ARG A 38 -18.99 -15.69 40.95
C ARG A 38 -18.36 -14.80 39.84
N PHE A 39 -18.37 -15.31 38.61
CA PHE A 39 -18.44 -14.61 37.30
C PHE A 39 -17.22 -13.94 36.59
N LEU A 40 -16.95 -14.52 35.41
CA LEU A 40 -16.52 -13.91 34.12
C LEU A 40 -15.09 -13.32 33.98
N LYS A 41 -14.20 -14.10 33.35
CA LYS A 41 -13.35 -13.66 32.21
C LYS A 41 -12.73 -14.88 31.49
N PRO A 42 -12.76 -14.95 30.14
CA PRO A 42 -12.38 -16.14 29.39
C PRO A 42 -10.86 -16.30 29.20
N MET A 43 -10.46 -17.57 29.19
CA MET A 43 -9.12 -18.11 28.98
C MET A 43 -8.55 -17.76 27.60
N LYS A 44 -7.32 -17.23 27.57
CA LYS A 44 -6.40 -17.35 26.43
C LYS A 44 -5.42 -18.46 26.76
N PHE A 45 -5.53 -19.63 26.14
CA PHE A 45 -4.39 -20.52 25.92
C PHE A 45 -4.70 -21.58 24.85
N PHE A 46 -3.71 -21.80 23.99
CA PHE A 46 -3.39 -22.94 23.10
C PHE A 46 -3.54 -22.77 21.58
N LEU A 47 -2.38 -22.63 20.91
CA LEU A 47 -2.10 -23.29 19.63
C LEU A 47 -0.58 -23.50 19.46
N ILE A 48 -0.09 -24.74 19.68
CA ILE A 48 1.26 -25.19 19.35
C ILE A 48 1.20 -26.66 18.87
N VAL A 49 1.91 -26.91 17.74
CA VAL A 49 2.36 -28.22 17.16
C VAL A 49 1.29 -28.93 16.29
N LEU A 50 1.54 -29.29 15.02
CA LEU A 50 2.52 -30.28 14.53
C LEU A 50 2.71 -30.19 12.99
N LEU A 51 3.95 -30.34 12.50
CA LEU A 51 4.31 -31.20 11.36
C LEU A 51 5.84 -31.42 11.34
N ILE A 52 6.26 -32.69 11.39
CA ILE A 52 7.64 -33.18 11.16
C ILE A 52 7.50 -34.30 10.11
N THR A 53 8.21 -34.30 8.96
CA THR A 53 9.48 -35.01 8.64
C THR A 53 9.55 -35.18 7.09
N PRO A 54 10.64 -35.67 6.42
CA PRO A 54 12.08 -35.66 6.73
C PRO A 54 13.02 -35.16 5.57
N PHE A 55 14.22 -34.69 5.95
CA PHE A 55 15.54 -34.77 5.27
C PHE A 55 15.79 -34.16 3.86
N VAL A 56 16.40 -32.97 3.86
CA VAL A 56 17.71 -32.72 3.20
C VAL A 56 18.53 -31.84 4.15
N PHE A 57 19.77 -32.26 4.45
CA PHE A 57 20.71 -31.54 5.32
C PHE A 57 21.07 -30.16 4.72
N ASN A 58 20.81 -29.09 5.46
CA ASN A 58 21.64 -27.88 5.51
C ASN A 58 21.40 -27.14 6.84
N PRO A 59 22.44 -26.56 7.48
CA PRO A 59 22.42 -26.24 8.90
C PRO A 59 21.62 -24.96 9.20
N LEU A 60 20.82 -25.02 10.27
CA LEU A 60 20.39 -23.91 11.14
C LEU A 60 19.77 -22.67 10.46
N ARG A 61 18.45 -22.68 10.22
CA ARG A 61 17.65 -21.44 10.21
C ARG A 61 16.92 -21.28 11.54
N SER A 62 17.27 -20.23 12.28
CA SER A 62 16.65 -19.88 13.55
C SER A 62 15.26 -19.27 13.31
N ARG A 63 14.32 -19.58 14.20
CA ARG A 63 12.97 -18.96 14.26
C ARG A 63 13.09 -17.45 14.49
N ALA A 64 12.23 -16.66 13.83
CA ALA A 64 11.98 -15.27 14.17
C ALA A 64 11.79 -15.12 15.69
N ARG A 65 12.65 -14.32 16.33
CA ARG A 65 12.44 -13.92 17.73
C ARG A 65 11.65 -12.62 17.70
N ASP A 66 10.41 -12.64 18.18
CA ASP A 66 9.77 -11.41 18.66
C ASP A 66 10.53 -11.01 19.93
N ILE A 67 11.34 -9.96 19.84
CA ILE A 67 12.23 -9.55 20.94
C ILE A 67 11.61 -8.38 21.68
N THR A 68 11.27 -8.61 22.95
CA THR A 68 10.81 -7.62 23.93
C THR A 68 11.88 -7.33 25.00
N ALA A 69 13.17 -7.51 24.67
CA ALA A 69 14.28 -7.25 25.58
C ALA A 69 14.82 -5.82 25.43
N ASN A 70 15.16 -5.18 26.56
CA ASN A 70 15.75 -3.84 26.59
C ASN A 70 17.07 -3.77 25.79
N ASP A 71 17.91 -4.80 25.86
CA ASP A 71 19.17 -4.90 25.11
C ASP A 71 19.25 -6.27 24.42
N THR A 72 19.61 -6.26 23.13
CA THR A 72 19.71 -7.45 22.29
C THR A 72 21.02 -7.44 21.54
N ARG A 73 21.86 -8.45 21.78
CA ARG A 73 23.11 -8.66 21.03
C ARG A 73 23.01 -9.92 20.18
N ILE A 74 23.33 -9.80 18.89
CA ILE A 74 23.21 -10.88 17.90
C ILE A 74 24.61 -11.25 17.40
N GLN A 75 25.05 -12.48 17.69
CA GLN A 75 26.43 -12.95 17.43
C GLN A 75 26.54 -14.13 16.45
N ASN A 76 25.45 -14.82 16.10
CA ASN A 76 25.47 -16.02 15.25
C ASN A 76 24.60 -15.85 13.99
N ALA A 77 24.97 -16.53 12.90
CA ALA A 77 24.50 -16.31 11.54
C ALA A 77 22.99 -16.57 11.29
N GLU A 78 22.42 -15.75 10.38
CA GLU A 78 21.06 -15.77 9.79
C GLU A 78 19.88 -15.67 10.78
N ASN A 79 19.73 -14.51 11.44
CA ASN A 79 18.55 -14.23 12.26
C ASN A 79 17.52 -13.35 11.55
N GLU A 80 16.23 -13.60 11.85
CA GLU A 80 15.13 -12.66 11.59
C GLU A 80 14.75 -11.96 12.90
N VAL A 81 14.75 -10.63 12.88
CA VAL A 81 14.42 -9.77 14.01
C VAL A 81 13.19 -8.96 13.65
N ASN A 82 12.18 -8.99 14.51
CA ASN A 82 10.93 -8.27 14.32
C ASN A 82 10.56 -7.51 15.59
N VAL A 83 10.55 -6.19 15.51
CA VAL A 83 10.26 -5.27 16.62
C VAL A 83 8.87 -4.70 16.41
N LYS A 84 7.92 -5.17 17.22
CA LYS A 84 6.49 -4.84 17.14
C LYS A 84 5.99 -4.28 18.44
N THR A 85 5.39 -3.09 18.44
CA THR A 85 4.75 -2.48 19.62
C THR A 85 5.64 -2.42 20.88
N SER A 86 6.96 -2.62 20.72
CA SER A 86 7.96 -2.74 21.78
C SER A 86 9.10 -1.77 21.51
N THR A 87 9.78 -1.36 22.58
CA THR A 87 11.03 -0.60 22.48
C THR A 87 12.20 -1.53 22.76
N ILE A 88 13.15 -1.61 21.83
CA ILE A 88 14.50 -2.12 22.09
C ILE A 88 15.40 -0.91 22.30
N LYS A 89 16.11 -0.84 23.42
CA LYS A 89 17.04 0.26 23.68
C LYS A 89 18.30 0.08 22.85
N ASN A 90 18.99 -1.04 22.99
CA ASN A 90 20.18 -1.33 22.22
C ASN A 90 20.03 -2.63 21.44
N LEU A 91 20.17 -2.57 20.11
CA LEU A 91 20.24 -3.71 19.21
C LEU A 91 21.62 -3.73 18.55
N THR A 92 22.51 -4.60 19.02
CA THR A 92 23.86 -4.75 18.46
C THR A 92 23.92 -5.97 17.55
N ASN A 93 24.28 -5.76 16.28
CA ASN A 93 24.52 -6.82 15.30
C ASN A 93 26.02 -7.00 15.05
N GLU A 94 26.59 -8.13 15.46
CA GLU A 94 27.99 -8.50 15.18
C GLU A 94 28.11 -9.58 14.10
N SER A 95 26.99 -9.99 13.47
CA SER A 95 26.93 -11.09 12.51
C SER A 95 26.01 -10.75 11.33
N THR A 96 25.36 -11.75 10.72
CA THR A 96 24.39 -11.53 9.64
C THR A 96 22.96 -11.58 10.16
N ILE A 97 22.23 -10.48 10.01
CA ILE A 97 20.77 -10.43 10.12
C ILE A 97 20.18 -10.48 8.72
N THR A 98 19.36 -11.49 8.44
CA THR A 98 18.73 -11.64 7.13
C THR A 98 17.62 -10.60 6.95
N ASN A 99 16.77 -10.45 7.96
CA ASN A 99 15.65 -9.51 7.96
C ASN A 99 15.54 -8.84 9.34
N LEU A 100 15.72 -7.53 9.40
CA LEU A 100 15.37 -6.69 10.54
C LEU A 100 14.14 -5.88 10.18
N LYS A 101 13.05 -6.05 10.92
CA LYS A 101 11.82 -5.28 10.74
C LYS A 101 11.49 -4.52 12.01
N VAL A 102 11.24 -3.22 11.89
CA VAL A 102 10.70 -2.36 12.94
C VAL A 102 9.34 -1.88 12.45
N ASN A 103 8.26 -2.30 13.11
CA ASN A 103 6.91 -1.97 12.64
C ASN A 103 5.86 -1.92 13.75
N GLU A 104 4.65 -1.51 13.41
CA GLU A 104 3.50 -1.50 14.33
C GLU A 104 3.80 -0.67 15.58
N ASN A 105 4.32 0.55 15.40
CA ASN A 105 4.82 1.42 16.47
C ASN A 105 5.99 0.83 17.29
N GLY A 106 6.69 -0.17 16.76
CA GLY A 106 7.96 -0.65 17.34
C GLY A 106 9.02 0.44 17.29
N LYS A 107 9.87 0.49 18.31
CA LYS A 107 10.94 1.47 18.45
C LYS A 107 12.29 0.78 18.70
N VAL A 108 13.34 1.22 18.02
CA VAL A 108 14.73 0.88 18.36
C VAL A 108 15.45 2.19 18.68
N GLU A 109 15.99 2.34 19.89
CA GLU A 109 16.73 3.57 20.25
C GLU A 109 18.11 3.58 19.61
N TYR A 110 18.87 2.50 19.74
CA TYR A 110 20.20 2.36 19.16
C TYR A 110 20.31 1.04 18.40
N LEU A 111 20.62 1.12 17.11
CA LEU A 111 20.93 -0.02 16.26
C LEU A 111 22.40 0.06 15.84
N ASP A 112 23.25 -0.72 16.49
CA ASP A 112 24.68 -0.79 16.19
C ASP A 112 24.96 -1.97 15.27
N ASN A 113 25.15 -1.70 13.98
CA ASN A 113 25.54 -2.72 13.02
C ASN A 113 27.06 -2.76 12.85
N TYR A 114 27.69 -3.83 13.36
CA TYR A 114 29.09 -4.21 13.09
C TYR A 114 29.21 -5.34 12.06
N GLY A 115 28.10 -5.99 11.71
CA GLY A 115 28.05 -7.11 10.77
C GLY A 115 27.35 -6.77 9.45
N THR A 116 26.53 -7.69 8.96
CA THR A 116 25.70 -7.50 7.76
C THR A 116 24.21 -7.54 8.11
N ILE A 117 23.44 -6.56 7.66
CA ILE A 117 21.98 -6.62 7.60
C ILE A 117 21.56 -6.70 6.14
N ASN A 118 20.96 -7.81 5.72
CA ASN A 118 20.54 -7.95 4.33
C ASN A 118 19.34 -7.05 4.03
N ASN A 119 18.30 -7.10 4.88
CA ASN A 119 17.12 -6.26 4.72
C ASN A 119 16.75 -5.61 6.05
N LEU A 120 16.84 -4.29 6.13
CA LEU A 120 16.29 -3.48 7.20
C LEU A 120 15.03 -2.79 6.68
N THR A 121 13.89 -3.04 7.32
CA THR A 121 12.61 -2.43 6.96
C THR A 121 12.00 -1.74 8.18
N ASN A 122 11.92 -0.41 8.13
CA ASN A 122 11.17 0.40 9.08
C ASN A 122 9.80 0.73 8.47
N ASP A 123 8.70 0.31 9.10
CA ASP A 123 7.36 0.29 8.51
C ASP A 123 6.26 0.60 9.53
N ARG A 124 5.01 0.86 9.08
CA ARG A 124 3.82 1.04 9.95
C ARG A 124 4.08 1.86 11.23
N ASP A 125 4.49 3.11 11.06
CA ASP A 125 4.79 4.06 12.15
C ASP A 125 5.94 3.60 13.09
N GLY A 126 6.83 2.73 12.61
CA GLY A 126 8.05 2.34 13.32
C GLY A 126 9.07 3.47 13.42
N THR A 127 9.84 3.45 14.51
CA THR A 127 10.87 4.46 14.81
C THR A 127 12.22 3.80 15.06
N ILE A 128 13.26 4.31 14.41
CA ILE A 128 14.65 4.05 14.79
C ILE A 128 15.26 5.39 15.18
N GLU A 129 15.71 5.56 16.43
CA GLU A 129 16.32 6.84 16.83
C GLU A 129 17.73 6.94 16.26
N GLN A 130 18.61 5.98 16.54
CA GLN A 130 19.98 5.96 16.04
C GLN A 130 20.25 4.66 15.28
N LEU A 131 20.81 4.76 14.08
CA LEU A 131 21.29 3.63 13.29
C LEU A 131 22.75 3.87 12.91
N ASP A 132 23.63 3.05 13.49
CA ASP A 132 25.07 3.13 13.28
C ASP A 132 25.50 1.96 12.40
N ASN A 133 25.75 2.23 11.13
CA ASN A 133 26.40 1.27 10.24
C ASN A 133 27.92 1.47 10.38
N ASN A 134 28.51 0.75 11.33
CA ASN A 134 29.90 0.89 11.76
C ASN A 134 30.90 0.53 10.66
N GLU A 135 32.19 0.73 10.93
CA GLU A 135 33.25 0.44 9.95
C GLU A 135 33.21 -1.00 9.45
N LYS A 136 33.36 -1.18 8.13
CA LYS A 136 33.33 -2.48 7.41
C LYS A 136 32.02 -3.26 7.54
N SER A 137 31.01 -2.69 8.19
CA SER A 137 29.67 -3.27 8.27
C SER A 137 28.89 -2.98 6.98
N LYS A 138 27.86 -3.78 6.73
CA LYS A 138 27.06 -3.68 5.50
C LYS A 138 25.57 -3.70 5.80
N ILE A 139 24.83 -2.77 5.23
CA ILE A 139 23.38 -2.89 5.04
C ILE A 139 23.11 -3.04 3.55
N THR A 140 22.56 -4.17 3.13
CA THR A 140 22.29 -4.37 1.70
C THR A 140 21.06 -3.56 1.27
N ASN A 141 19.94 -3.68 1.98
CA ASN A 141 18.74 -2.91 1.71
C ASN A 141 18.22 -2.25 2.99
N LEU A 142 18.16 -0.92 3.01
CA LEU A 142 17.48 -0.14 4.03
C LEU A 142 16.23 0.49 3.41
N THR A 143 15.05 0.15 3.93
CA THR A 143 13.79 0.74 3.50
C THR A 143 13.10 1.41 4.67
N ASN A 144 12.91 2.73 4.59
CA ASN A 144 12.09 3.50 5.51
C ASN A 144 10.75 3.81 4.83
N ASN A 145 9.69 3.10 5.19
CA ASN A 145 8.39 3.23 4.54
C ASN A 145 7.64 4.51 4.93
N LYS A 146 6.55 4.79 4.22
CA LYS A 146 5.71 5.96 4.47
C LYS A 146 5.26 5.98 5.93
N LYS A 147 5.34 7.17 6.56
CA LYS A 147 5.08 7.43 7.98
C LYS A 147 6.08 6.84 8.99
N ALA A 148 6.99 5.97 8.56
CA ALA A 148 8.07 5.51 9.43
C ALA A 148 9.15 6.60 9.58
N GLN A 149 9.84 6.59 10.71
CA GLN A 149 10.82 7.62 11.09
C GLN A 149 12.16 6.99 11.44
N ILE A 150 13.23 7.54 10.88
CA ILE A 150 14.60 7.30 11.37
C ILE A 150 15.17 8.65 11.76
N HIS A 151 15.64 8.81 13.00
CA HIS A 151 16.17 10.10 13.44
C HIS A 151 17.60 10.29 12.92
N TYR A 152 18.51 9.35 13.17
CA TYR A 152 19.89 9.41 12.72
C TYR A 152 20.28 8.13 11.96
N ILE A 153 21.01 8.31 10.87
CA ILE A 153 21.75 7.24 10.18
C ILE A 153 23.19 7.70 10.08
N ASP A 154 24.08 7.03 10.80
CA ASP A 154 25.52 7.24 10.73
C ASP A 154 26.13 6.06 9.97
N ASN A 155 26.43 6.27 8.69
CA ASN A 155 27.20 5.31 7.90
C ASN A 155 28.68 5.63 8.03
N TYR A 156 29.34 4.99 9.00
CA TYR A 156 30.74 5.23 9.32
C TYR A 156 31.67 4.84 8.16
N LYS A 157 32.92 5.28 8.26
CA LYS A 157 33.97 5.03 7.28
C LYS A 157 34.10 3.54 6.95
N GLU A 158 34.25 3.19 5.67
CA GLU A 158 34.24 1.80 5.17
C GLU A 158 32.92 1.03 5.38
N GLY A 159 31.94 1.59 6.10
CA GLY A 159 30.57 1.10 6.16
C GLY A 159 29.90 1.24 4.78
N THR A 160 29.11 0.24 4.39
CA THR A 160 28.41 0.22 3.10
C THR A 160 26.91 0.08 3.27
N ILE A 161 26.13 1.02 2.74
CA ILE A 161 24.70 0.85 2.49
C ILE A 161 24.51 0.69 0.98
N THR A 162 24.10 -0.49 0.52
CA THR A 162 23.97 -0.72 -0.93
C THR A 162 22.74 0.00 -1.49
N ASN A 163 21.57 -0.19 -0.88
CA ASN A 163 20.34 0.51 -1.28
C ASN A 163 19.68 1.15 -0.07
N LEU A 164 19.52 2.46 -0.09
CA LEU A 164 18.72 3.22 0.86
C LEU A 164 17.49 3.75 0.14
N LYS A 165 16.30 3.29 0.53
CA LYS A 165 15.02 3.79 0.02
C LYS A 165 14.25 4.47 1.14
N ASN A 166 14.13 5.79 1.05
CA ASN A 166 13.34 6.59 1.98
C ASN A 166 11.99 6.98 1.36
N ASN A 167 10.88 6.52 1.96
CA ASN A 167 9.52 6.97 1.66
C ASN A 167 8.85 7.65 2.88
N GLY A 168 9.51 7.63 4.05
CA GLY A 168 9.10 8.25 5.30
C GLY A 168 9.90 9.51 5.60
N THR A 169 10.31 9.67 6.86
CA THR A 169 11.19 10.76 7.28
C THR A 169 12.51 10.19 7.78
N ILE A 170 13.62 10.75 7.30
CA ILE A 170 14.95 10.63 7.92
C ILE A 170 15.33 12.03 8.40
N GLN A 171 15.71 12.20 9.67
CA GLN A 171 16.11 13.52 10.15
C GLN A 171 17.56 13.80 9.76
N TYR A 172 18.51 12.96 10.14
CA TYR A 172 19.92 13.10 9.78
C TYR A 172 20.40 11.85 9.06
N LEU A 173 21.07 12.04 7.93
CA LEU A 173 21.77 11.01 7.18
C LEU A 173 23.21 11.46 6.99
N ASP A 174 24.06 10.98 7.87
CA ASP A 174 25.48 11.31 7.91
C ASP A 174 26.27 10.16 7.29
N ASN A 175 26.88 10.44 6.14
CA ASN A 175 27.61 9.44 5.38
C ASN A 175 29.11 9.73 5.41
N TYR A 176 29.86 8.89 6.12
CA TYR A 176 31.32 8.82 6.11
C TYR A 176 31.85 7.62 5.31
N GLY A 177 30.98 6.66 4.98
CA GLY A 177 31.26 5.46 4.19
C GLY A 177 30.70 5.52 2.77
N THR A 178 30.21 4.40 2.25
CA THR A 178 29.61 4.34 0.89
C THR A 178 28.11 4.08 0.93
N ILE A 179 27.34 4.89 0.22
CA ILE A 179 25.96 4.60 -0.15
C ILE A 179 25.89 4.43 -1.67
N ASN A 180 25.61 3.23 -2.18
CA ASN A 180 25.60 3.03 -3.64
C ASN A 180 24.36 3.66 -4.29
N ASN A 181 23.18 3.46 -3.69
CA ASN A 181 21.94 4.02 -4.23
C ASN A 181 21.06 4.57 -3.12
N LEU A 182 20.91 5.89 -3.09
CA LEU A 182 19.99 6.63 -2.24
C LEU A 182 18.79 7.09 -3.07
N THR A 183 17.63 6.49 -2.83
CA THR A 183 16.35 6.90 -3.41
C THR A 183 15.47 7.54 -2.35
N ASN A 184 15.25 8.85 -2.46
CA ASN A 184 14.40 9.62 -1.56
C ASN A 184 13.06 9.99 -2.23
N ASN A 185 11.98 9.36 -1.80
CA ASN A 185 10.59 9.71 -2.12
C ASN A 185 9.88 10.44 -0.96
N GLY A 186 10.47 10.42 0.24
CA GLY A 186 9.96 11.06 1.45
C GLY A 186 10.69 12.36 1.76
N THR A 187 10.97 12.59 3.05
CA THR A 187 11.75 13.73 3.52
C THR A 187 13.07 13.26 4.12
N ILE A 188 14.16 13.90 3.74
CA ILE A 188 15.43 13.89 4.49
C ILE A 188 15.63 15.31 5.02
N GLU A 189 15.78 15.49 6.33
CA GLU A 189 15.96 16.84 6.88
C GLU A 189 17.39 17.33 6.60
N TYR A 190 18.39 16.51 6.92
CA TYR A 190 19.81 16.78 6.72
C TYR A 190 20.47 15.59 6.03
N LEU A 191 21.09 15.84 4.87
CA LEU A 191 21.93 14.88 4.17
C LEU A 191 23.35 15.42 4.12
N ASP A 192 24.22 14.85 4.95
CA ASP A 192 25.60 15.27 5.05
C ASP A 192 26.53 14.15 4.57
N ASN A 193 27.11 14.34 3.39
CA ASN A 193 28.16 13.47 2.87
C ASN A 193 29.52 13.99 3.33
N TYR A 194 30.05 13.40 4.39
CA TYR A 194 31.26 13.85 5.07
C TYR A 194 32.54 13.33 4.42
N ASN A 195 33.69 13.73 4.98
CA ASN A 195 35.00 13.29 4.49
C ASN A 195 35.15 11.75 4.54
N GLY A 196 35.60 11.15 3.45
CA GLY A 196 35.57 9.69 3.22
C GLY A 196 34.26 9.15 2.64
N GLY A 197 33.18 9.93 2.68
CA GLY A 197 31.86 9.56 2.19
C GLY A 197 31.78 9.49 0.67
N VAL A 198 31.05 8.52 0.13
CA VAL A 198 30.66 8.45 -1.27
C VAL A 198 29.17 8.13 -1.35
N ILE A 199 28.42 8.91 -2.13
CA ILE A 199 27.09 8.53 -2.59
C ILE A 199 27.16 8.34 -4.10
N ASP A 200 27.04 7.10 -4.58
CA ASP A 200 27.20 6.87 -6.02
C ASP A 200 25.99 7.40 -6.80
N ILE A 201 24.77 7.04 -6.39
CA ILE A 201 23.54 7.54 -7.00
C ILE A 201 22.63 8.14 -5.93
N LEU A 202 22.26 9.41 -6.11
CA LEU A 202 21.24 10.11 -5.34
C LEU A 202 20.05 10.46 -6.25
N ASN A 203 18.96 9.70 -6.13
CA ASN A 203 17.67 10.01 -6.75
C ASN A 203 16.76 10.70 -5.74
N ASN A 204 16.54 12.00 -5.90
CA ASN A 204 15.59 12.75 -5.08
C ASN A 204 14.30 13.02 -5.85
N TYR A 205 13.22 12.36 -5.42
CA TYR A 205 11.84 12.57 -5.88
C TYR A 205 10.98 13.29 -4.84
N GLY A 206 11.38 13.21 -3.56
CA GLY A 206 10.73 13.87 -2.45
C GLY A 206 11.43 15.18 -2.09
N LYS A 207 11.77 15.32 -0.81
CA LYS A 207 12.31 16.55 -0.25
C LYS A 207 13.62 16.28 0.50
N ILE A 208 14.63 17.12 0.28
CA ILE A 208 15.85 17.21 1.08
C ILE A 208 15.93 18.64 1.60
N ASN A 209 15.97 18.84 2.92
CA ASN A 209 16.00 20.20 3.48
C ASN A 209 17.39 20.82 3.45
N SER A 210 18.43 20.04 3.74
CA SER A 210 19.83 20.44 3.62
C SER A 210 20.64 19.36 2.92
N LEU A 211 21.43 19.75 1.91
CA LEU A 211 22.41 18.88 1.27
C LEU A 211 23.82 19.47 1.43
N LYS A 212 24.62 18.84 2.29
CA LYS A 212 26.03 19.16 2.49
C LYS A 212 26.88 18.07 1.88
N ASN A 213 27.85 18.43 1.04
CA ASN A 213 28.71 17.45 0.42
C ASN A 213 30.18 17.86 0.49
N SER A 214 30.94 17.16 1.32
CA SER A 214 32.37 17.41 1.53
C SER A 214 33.26 16.50 0.68
N THR A 215 32.68 15.58 -0.09
CA THR A 215 33.38 14.57 -0.93
C THR A 215 32.57 14.28 -2.19
N THR A 216 32.24 13.03 -2.53
CA THR A 216 31.72 12.67 -3.85
C THR A 216 30.26 12.25 -3.81
N ILE A 217 29.44 12.90 -4.63
CA ILE A 217 28.18 12.39 -5.13
C ILE A 217 28.33 12.15 -6.64
N THR A 218 28.52 10.90 -7.04
CA THR A 218 28.86 10.57 -8.44
C THR A 218 27.72 10.91 -9.39
N ASN A 219 26.47 10.83 -8.93
CA ASN A 219 25.31 11.13 -9.73
C ASN A 219 24.12 11.66 -8.90
N LEU A 220 23.80 12.94 -9.07
CA LEU A 220 22.61 13.58 -8.52
C LEU A 220 21.51 13.68 -9.59
N ASN A 221 20.38 13.03 -9.32
CA ASN A 221 19.14 13.15 -10.07
C ASN A 221 18.07 13.75 -9.15
N ASN A 222 17.94 15.07 -9.18
CA ASN A 222 16.96 15.80 -8.40
C ASN A 222 15.74 16.19 -9.25
N THR A 223 14.64 15.47 -9.08
CA THR A 223 13.33 15.77 -9.68
C THR A 223 12.28 16.23 -8.66
N GLY A 224 12.63 16.18 -7.37
CA GLY A 224 11.86 16.75 -6.27
C GLY A 224 12.48 18.06 -5.79
N GLU A 225 12.40 18.30 -4.49
CA GLU A 225 12.88 19.52 -3.85
C GLU A 225 14.19 19.26 -3.10
N ILE A 226 15.21 20.07 -3.38
CA ILE A 226 16.30 20.32 -2.44
C ILE A 226 16.10 21.74 -1.99
N ARG A 227 15.91 21.97 -0.69
CA ARG A 227 15.59 23.29 -0.15
C ARG A 227 16.84 24.03 0.27
N LEU A 228 16.62 25.32 0.49
CA LEU A 228 17.61 26.24 0.95
C LEU A 228 17.81 26.07 2.46
N HIS A 229 19.02 25.72 2.89
CA HIS A 229 19.34 25.59 4.31
C HIS A 229 20.44 26.56 4.76
N ASN A 230 20.41 26.93 6.05
CA ASN A 230 21.41 27.77 6.67
C ASN A 230 22.76 27.03 6.79
N ILE A 231 23.81 27.62 6.27
CA ILE A 231 25.17 27.05 6.27
C ILE A 231 25.83 27.10 7.67
N ASN A 232 25.39 27.98 8.56
CA ASN A 232 26.11 28.32 9.80
C ASN A 232 25.50 27.73 11.08
N ASN A 233 24.91 26.54 11.06
CA ASN A 233 24.23 25.97 12.24
C ASN A 233 25.15 25.44 13.36
N ASP A 234 26.45 25.71 13.33
CA ASP A 234 27.33 25.52 14.49
C ASP A 234 27.26 26.75 15.42
N ASN A 235 26.17 26.82 16.18
CA ASN A 235 25.96 27.42 17.52
C ASN A 235 26.79 28.59 18.10
N ASP A 236 27.60 29.41 17.39
CA ASP A 236 28.40 30.40 18.14
C ASP A 236 28.88 31.70 17.45
N ILE A 237 28.20 32.28 16.46
CA ILE A 237 28.58 33.66 16.05
C ILE A 237 27.36 34.50 15.64
N SER A 238 26.93 35.43 16.52
CA SER A 238 25.83 36.38 16.30
C SER A 238 26.07 37.40 15.18
N ASP A 239 27.30 37.48 14.66
CA ASP A 239 27.74 38.53 13.73
C ASP A 239 28.08 38.02 12.31
N ILE A 240 27.90 36.73 11.98
CA ILE A 240 28.09 36.24 10.62
C ILE A 240 26.76 36.24 9.87
N LYS A 241 26.71 36.97 8.74
CA LYS A 241 25.61 36.92 7.77
C LYS A 241 25.28 35.46 7.46
N LYS A 242 24.08 35.00 7.86
CA LYS A 242 23.59 33.65 7.51
C LYS A 242 23.60 33.52 5.99
N ILE A 243 24.31 32.50 5.52
CA ILE A 243 24.39 32.17 4.10
C ILE A 243 23.49 30.97 3.87
N TYR A 244 22.78 31.00 2.76
CA TYR A 244 21.80 30.01 2.41
C TYR A 244 22.07 29.48 1.01
N ALA A 245 22.13 28.16 0.86
CA ALA A 245 22.27 27.50 -0.44
C ALA A 245 21.55 26.16 -0.45
N HIS A 246 21.28 25.69 -1.69
CA HIS A 246 20.64 24.41 -1.96
C HIS A 246 21.66 23.27 -1.87
N ILE A 247 22.88 23.53 -2.33
CA ILE A 247 24.01 22.61 -2.26
C ILE A 247 25.11 23.33 -1.47
N ASN A 248 25.48 22.76 -0.32
CA ASN A 248 26.34 23.41 0.67
C ASN A 248 27.68 22.69 0.84
N ASN A 249 28.68 23.47 1.28
CA ASN A 249 29.99 23.01 1.75
C ASN A 249 30.75 22.09 0.76
N ILE A 250 30.74 22.43 -0.53
CA ILE A 250 31.57 21.74 -1.53
C ILE A 250 33.03 22.11 -1.28
N THR A 251 33.78 21.21 -0.63
CA THR A 251 35.20 21.38 -0.30
C THR A 251 36.11 21.14 -1.52
N GLU A 252 37.43 21.34 -1.37
CA GLU A 252 38.44 21.26 -2.44
C GLU A 252 38.37 19.97 -3.29
N ASN A 253 38.06 18.84 -2.66
CA ASN A 253 37.99 17.53 -3.31
C ASN A 253 36.55 17.04 -3.49
N ALA A 254 35.57 17.88 -3.18
CA ALA A 254 34.18 17.52 -3.26
C ALA A 254 33.68 17.62 -4.70
N THR A 255 32.96 16.61 -5.16
CA THR A 255 32.31 16.60 -6.47
C THR A 255 30.84 16.21 -6.37
N ILE A 256 29.98 16.88 -7.13
CA ILE A 256 28.60 16.47 -7.41
C ILE A 256 28.39 16.54 -8.91
N ASN A 257 28.06 15.41 -9.55
CA ASN A 257 27.66 15.43 -10.96
C ASN A 257 26.14 15.37 -11.09
N ILE A 258 25.54 16.41 -11.66
CA ILE A 258 24.10 16.54 -11.86
C ILE A 258 23.71 15.86 -13.18
N SER A 259 22.88 14.82 -13.10
CA SER A 259 22.16 14.27 -14.26
C SER A 259 20.86 15.03 -14.51
N ALA A 260 20.11 15.34 -13.45
CA ALA A 260 18.95 16.20 -13.57
C ALA A 260 18.79 17.09 -12.33
N TYR A 261 18.31 18.32 -12.54
CA TYR A 261 17.96 19.21 -11.44
C TYR A 261 16.68 19.98 -11.75
N HIS A 262 15.71 19.89 -10.85
CA HIS A 262 14.42 20.56 -10.99
C HIS A 262 14.42 21.95 -10.36
N LEU A 263 13.90 22.92 -11.11
CA LEU A 263 13.68 24.30 -10.70
C LEU A 263 12.21 24.68 -10.92
N VAL A 264 11.69 25.52 -10.03
CA VAL A 264 10.34 26.08 -10.12
C VAL A 264 10.45 27.59 -10.23
N ILE A 265 10.21 28.12 -11.43
CA ILE A 265 10.27 29.56 -11.68
C ILE A 265 8.86 30.13 -11.56
N ASP A 266 8.48 30.52 -10.36
CA ASP A 266 7.22 31.22 -10.06
C ASP A 266 7.46 32.70 -9.74
N LYS A 267 8.17 33.40 -10.62
CA LYS A 267 8.51 34.81 -10.45
C LYS A 267 8.50 35.58 -11.77
N LYS A 268 8.27 36.89 -11.66
CA LYS A 268 8.45 37.83 -12.77
C LYS A 268 9.91 37.90 -13.19
N ALA A 269 10.14 38.26 -14.44
CA ALA A 269 11.49 38.31 -14.99
C ALA A 269 12.37 39.36 -14.28
N SER A 270 11.79 40.50 -13.87
CA SER A 270 12.51 41.52 -13.09
C SER A 270 13.12 40.95 -11.82
N ASP A 271 12.32 40.18 -11.07
CA ASP A 271 12.68 39.68 -9.75
C ASP A 271 13.74 38.59 -9.88
N PHE A 272 13.52 37.65 -10.82
CA PHE A 272 14.47 36.60 -11.18
C PHE A 272 15.82 37.18 -11.62
N ASN A 273 15.82 38.19 -12.50
CA ASN A 273 17.05 38.77 -13.04
C ASN A 273 17.81 39.61 -12.00
N SER A 274 17.10 40.20 -11.04
CA SER A 274 17.68 40.98 -9.94
C SER A 274 18.26 40.14 -8.81
N PHE A 275 18.16 38.80 -8.88
CA PHE A 275 18.57 37.91 -7.81
C PHE A 275 20.03 38.12 -7.39
N SER A 276 20.26 38.31 -6.08
CA SER A 276 21.56 38.60 -5.47
C SER A 276 21.87 37.69 -4.28
N GLY A 277 21.33 36.46 -4.29
CA GLY A 277 21.41 35.52 -3.18
C GLY A 277 20.24 35.64 -2.20
N TYR A 278 20.17 34.68 -1.27
CA TYR A 278 19.15 34.64 -0.23
C TYR A 278 19.69 35.15 1.11
N ASN A 279 18.83 35.80 1.89
CA ASN A 279 19.13 36.34 3.21
C ASN A 279 18.35 35.66 4.35
N ALA A 280 17.46 34.72 4.02
CA ALA A 280 16.67 33.92 4.95
C ALA A 280 16.34 32.55 4.32
N GLU A 281 15.92 31.59 5.14
CA GLU A 281 15.36 30.33 4.64
C GLU A 281 14.19 30.61 3.69
N SER A 282 14.13 29.85 2.60
CA SER A 282 13.15 30.06 1.54
C SER A 282 12.80 28.74 0.86
N TYR A 283 11.55 28.64 0.43
CA TYR A 283 11.05 27.56 -0.42
C TYR A 283 11.21 27.87 -1.92
N ASP A 284 11.98 28.90 -2.23
CA ASP A 284 12.18 29.38 -3.58
C ASP A 284 13.18 28.52 -4.35
N LEU A 285 12.65 27.75 -5.29
CA LEU A 285 13.39 26.87 -6.18
C LEU A 285 13.62 27.48 -7.56
N SER A 286 13.47 28.80 -7.71
CA SER A 286 13.66 29.47 -9.01
C SER A 286 15.13 29.51 -9.43
N HIS A 287 16.04 29.47 -8.46
CA HIS A 287 17.49 29.51 -8.66
C HIS A 287 18.15 28.29 -8.00
N LEU A 288 19.09 27.62 -8.67
CA LEU A 288 20.01 26.70 -7.99
C LEU A 288 21.15 27.53 -7.38
N VAL A 289 21.31 27.44 -6.06
CA VAL A 289 22.29 28.23 -5.31
C VAL A 289 23.30 27.27 -4.71
N ILE A 290 24.57 27.45 -5.07
CA ILE A 290 25.66 26.57 -4.72
C ILE A 290 26.64 27.33 -3.83
N GLN A 291 26.96 26.76 -2.68
CA GLN A 291 28.12 27.17 -1.92
C GLN A 291 29.27 26.22 -2.19
N ASP A 292 30.22 26.71 -2.97
CA ASP A 292 31.46 26.02 -3.28
C ASP A 292 32.63 26.78 -2.67
N THR A 293 33.25 26.17 -1.67
CA THR A 293 34.38 26.71 -0.93
C THR A 293 35.71 26.24 -1.50
N SER A 294 35.70 25.38 -2.53
CA SER A 294 36.92 24.99 -3.25
C SER A 294 37.56 26.18 -3.96
N SER A 295 38.88 26.11 -4.10
CA SER A 295 39.69 27.13 -4.76
C SER A 295 39.32 27.31 -6.25
N ASN A 296 38.87 26.24 -6.90
CA ASN A 296 38.54 26.23 -8.32
C ASN A 296 37.04 26.51 -8.60
N LYS A 297 36.17 26.44 -7.59
CA LYS A 297 34.71 26.60 -7.70
C LYS A 297 34.07 25.74 -8.80
N LYS A 298 34.55 24.50 -8.95
CA LYS A 298 34.11 23.53 -9.97
C LYS A 298 33.66 22.20 -9.36
N GLY A 299 33.35 22.17 -8.07
CA GLY A 299 32.92 20.93 -7.41
C GLY A 299 31.52 20.47 -7.85
N VAL A 300 30.64 21.37 -8.29
CA VAL A 300 29.35 21.00 -8.89
C VAL A 300 29.44 21.01 -10.42
N LYS A 301 29.08 19.89 -11.04
CA LYS A 301 29.24 19.64 -12.48
C LYS A 301 27.94 19.11 -13.08
N LEU A 302 27.79 19.20 -14.40
CA LEU A 302 26.85 18.34 -15.12
C LEU A 302 27.53 17.01 -15.40
N LYS A 303 26.81 15.90 -15.27
CA LYS A 303 27.34 14.57 -15.56
C LYS A 303 27.84 14.47 -17.00
N ASP A 304 26.97 14.74 -17.97
CA ASP A 304 27.29 14.64 -19.38
C ASP A 304 26.35 15.50 -20.24
N THR A 305 26.46 15.37 -21.57
CA THR A 305 25.63 16.11 -22.53
C THR A 305 24.13 15.79 -22.45
N ASN A 306 23.76 14.66 -21.84
CA ASN A 306 22.37 14.25 -21.63
C ASN A 306 21.77 14.82 -20.34
N SER A 307 22.57 15.45 -19.47
CA SER A 307 22.07 16.10 -18.25
C SER A 307 20.95 17.11 -18.55
N LYS A 308 20.03 17.35 -17.61
CA LYS A 308 18.92 18.28 -17.79
C LYS A 308 18.68 19.19 -16.60
N ILE A 309 18.39 20.46 -16.87
CA ILE A 309 17.79 21.37 -15.90
C ILE A 309 16.30 21.47 -16.24
N LEU A 310 15.49 20.89 -15.37
CA LEU A 310 14.05 20.75 -15.56
C LEU A 310 13.36 21.99 -15.01
N LEU A 311 12.50 22.62 -15.80
CA LEU A 311 11.83 23.87 -15.46
C LEU A 311 10.32 23.64 -15.31
N THR A 312 9.80 23.97 -14.14
CA THR A 312 8.36 24.19 -13.92
C THR A 312 8.09 25.69 -13.92
N LEU A 313 7.15 26.12 -14.75
CA LEU A 313 6.76 27.53 -14.88
C LEU A 313 5.54 27.81 -14.02
N GLY A 314 5.72 28.64 -12.99
CA GLY A 314 4.67 29.02 -12.05
C GLY A 314 3.74 30.13 -12.57
N LYS A 315 2.74 30.50 -11.77
CA LYS A 315 1.70 31.47 -12.16
C LYS A 315 2.25 32.87 -12.44
N SER A 316 3.35 33.23 -11.79
CA SER A 316 3.98 34.55 -11.89
C SER A 316 5.01 34.62 -13.01
N PHE A 317 5.23 33.52 -13.74
CA PHE A 317 6.14 33.47 -14.88
C PHE A 317 5.58 34.27 -16.07
N GLU A 318 6.42 35.07 -16.71
CA GLU A 318 6.04 35.95 -17.82
C GLU A 318 6.51 35.36 -19.15
N LEU A 319 5.56 34.94 -19.99
CA LEU A 319 5.86 34.47 -21.35
C LEU A 319 6.42 35.60 -22.22
N ASN A 320 7.28 35.22 -23.17
CA ASN A 320 7.97 36.14 -24.09
C ASN A 320 8.80 37.23 -23.40
N THR A 321 9.19 37.01 -22.15
CA THR A 321 10.07 37.90 -21.39
C THR A 321 11.44 37.23 -21.16
N LYS A 322 12.50 38.03 -21.02
CA LYS A 322 13.88 37.54 -20.89
C LYS A 322 14.21 37.17 -19.43
N TYR A 323 14.60 35.92 -19.22
CA TYR A 323 15.14 35.39 -17.96
C TYR A 323 16.63 35.07 -18.13
N SER A 324 17.48 35.66 -17.29
CA SER A 324 18.94 35.60 -17.42
C SER A 324 19.48 34.21 -17.10
N LEU A 325 20.26 33.62 -18.01
CA LEU A 325 20.91 32.32 -17.77
C LEU A 325 21.97 32.42 -16.67
N ALA A 326 22.60 33.58 -16.51
CA ALA A 326 23.58 33.83 -15.45
C ALA A 326 22.96 33.81 -14.04
N LYS A 327 21.64 33.97 -13.94
CA LYS A 327 20.90 33.90 -12.68
C LYS A 327 20.26 32.55 -12.41
N LEU A 328 20.24 31.63 -13.38
CA LEU A 328 19.62 30.32 -13.18
C LEU A 328 20.36 29.46 -12.15
N ILE A 329 21.69 29.50 -12.21
CA ILE A 329 22.59 28.74 -11.34
C ILE A 329 23.65 29.69 -10.83
N THR A 330 23.63 29.95 -9.52
CA THR A 330 24.44 30.99 -8.90
C THR A 330 25.22 30.47 -7.71
N ASN A 331 26.25 31.22 -7.34
CA ASN A 331 26.81 31.13 -6.01
C ASN A 331 25.90 31.85 -4.99
N THR A 332 26.32 31.85 -3.73
CA THR A 332 25.61 32.46 -2.60
C THR A 332 25.45 33.99 -2.69
N ASP A 333 26.26 34.67 -3.50
CA ASP A 333 26.17 36.12 -3.74
C ASP A 333 25.25 36.46 -4.93
N GLY A 334 24.60 35.44 -5.53
CA GLY A 334 23.78 35.59 -6.74
C GLY A 334 24.59 35.82 -8.01
N ASN A 335 25.92 35.64 -7.98
CA ASN A 335 26.77 35.65 -9.17
C ASN A 335 26.71 34.29 -9.86
N GLN A 336 26.88 34.25 -11.17
CA GLN A 336 26.82 33.00 -11.94
C GLN A 336 27.82 31.96 -11.39
N TYR A 337 27.32 30.74 -11.14
CA TYR A 337 28.18 29.59 -10.88
C TYR A 337 28.50 28.90 -12.22
N LYS A 338 29.78 28.81 -12.56
CA LYS A 338 30.22 28.26 -13.85
C LYS A 338 30.32 26.74 -13.77
N LEU A 339 29.32 26.06 -14.31
CA LEU A 339 29.35 24.60 -14.43
C LEU A 339 30.41 24.12 -15.43
N THR A 340 30.89 22.91 -15.20
CA THR A 340 31.65 22.10 -16.16
C THR A 340 31.00 20.73 -16.28
N TYR A 341 31.35 19.96 -17.30
CA TYR A 341 31.02 18.53 -17.33
C TYR A 341 31.92 17.74 -16.38
N GLU A 342 31.51 16.53 -16.01
CA GLU A 342 32.31 15.60 -15.18
C GLU A 342 33.73 15.40 -15.74
N ASN A 343 33.84 15.24 -17.06
CA ASN A 343 35.11 15.12 -17.79
C ASN A 343 35.88 16.46 -17.92
N ASN A 344 35.46 17.50 -17.18
CA ASN A 344 35.99 18.86 -17.16
C ASN A 344 35.83 19.64 -18.48
N GLY A 345 34.92 19.23 -19.37
CA GLY A 345 34.53 20.05 -20.51
C GLY A 345 33.83 21.34 -20.06
N ASP A 346 34.20 22.48 -20.62
CA ASP A 346 33.60 23.77 -20.27
C ASP A 346 32.16 23.89 -20.79
N ILE A 347 31.27 24.42 -19.95
CA ILE A 347 29.88 24.72 -20.31
C ILE A 347 29.76 26.23 -20.53
N ASN A 348 29.62 26.64 -21.80
CA ASN A 348 29.28 28.01 -22.14
C ASN A 348 27.75 28.23 -22.07
N LEU A 349 27.31 29.45 -22.35
CA LEU A 349 25.91 29.85 -22.26
C LEU A 349 24.97 29.06 -23.20
N ASN A 350 25.41 28.80 -24.44
CA ASN A 350 24.64 28.01 -25.42
C ASN A 350 24.51 26.56 -24.94
N THR A 351 25.60 26.00 -24.42
CA THR A 351 25.61 24.64 -23.86
C THR A 351 24.66 24.55 -22.66
N LEU A 352 24.72 25.50 -21.71
CA LEU A 352 23.80 25.55 -20.57
C LEU A 352 22.34 25.63 -21.02
N PHE A 353 22.04 26.48 -22.01
CA PHE A 353 20.69 26.58 -22.57
C PHE A 353 20.20 25.25 -23.16
N SER A 354 21.07 24.47 -23.82
CA SER A 354 20.70 23.17 -24.40
C SER A 354 20.30 22.10 -23.36
N HIS A 355 20.66 22.32 -22.09
CA HIS A 355 20.26 21.45 -20.98
C HIS A 355 18.88 21.80 -20.40
N LEU A 356 18.31 22.97 -20.74
CA LEU A 356 17.02 23.38 -20.21
C LEU A 356 15.88 22.59 -20.84
N LYS A 357 14.91 22.18 -20.02
CA LYS A 357 13.70 21.49 -20.48
C LYS A 357 12.50 21.91 -19.65
N ILE A 358 11.45 22.41 -20.30
CA ILE A 358 10.16 22.65 -19.63
C ILE A 358 9.53 21.28 -19.35
N VAL A 359 9.17 21.04 -18.09
CA VAL A 359 8.50 19.80 -17.65
C VAL A 359 7.06 20.02 -17.21
N ASP A 360 6.73 21.24 -16.77
CA ASP A 360 5.37 21.60 -16.37
C ASP A 360 5.14 23.11 -16.56
N SER A 361 3.97 23.46 -17.08
CA SER A 361 3.47 24.83 -17.26
C SER A 361 1.97 24.93 -16.98
N THR A 362 1.39 23.93 -16.33
CA THR A 362 -0.05 23.84 -16.05
C THR A 362 -0.56 25.05 -15.27
N ALA A 363 0.28 25.64 -14.40
CA ALA A 363 -0.02 26.86 -13.65
C ALA A 363 -0.28 28.08 -14.55
N LEU A 364 0.27 28.11 -15.77
CA LEU A 364 0.02 29.14 -16.80
C LEU A 364 -1.19 28.84 -17.69
N GLY A 365 -1.82 27.67 -17.53
CA GLY A 365 -2.93 27.22 -18.39
C GLY A 365 -2.50 26.68 -19.76
N TYR A 366 -1.21 26.40 -19.96
CA TYR A 366 -0.66 25.81 -21.18
C TYR A 366 -0.07 24.42 -20.90
N ASP A 367 -0.22 23.50 -21.84
CA ASP A 367 0.58 22.28 -21.89
C ASP A 367 2.02 22.62 -22.32
N ALA A 368 3.02 22.03 -21.67
CA ALA A 368 4.43 22.29 -21.94
C ALA A 368 4.81 22.04 -23.41
N SER A 369 4.09 21.15 -24.11
CA SER A 369 4.28 20.86 -25.55
C SER A 369 3.96 22.03 -26.48
N PHE A 370 3.19 23.03 -26.03
CA PHE A 370 2.89 24.25 -26.81
C PHE A 370 3.87 25.39 -26.53
N LEU A 371 4.85 25.17 -25.65
CA LEU A 371 5.85 26.17 -25.28
C LEU A 371 7.20 25.83 -25.91
N THR A 372 7.93 26.86 -26.29
CA THR A 372 9.30 26.72 -26.83
C THR A 372 10.25 27.58 -26.02
N LEU A 373 11.35 26.98 -25.58
CA LEU A 373 12.49 27.72 -25.07
C LEU A 373 13.23 28.34 -26.26
N VAL A 374 13.51 29.64 -26.17
CA VAL A 374 14.29 30.38 -27.15
C VAL A 374 15.43 31.08 -26.44
N LEU A 375 16.63 30.92 -26.98
CA LEU A 375 17.80 31.67 -26.55
C LEU A 375 17.76 33.09 -27.13
N ASP A 376 17.98 34.10 -26.29
CA ASP A 376 17.92 35.51 -26.63
C ASP A 376 19.06 36.27 -25.94
N GLY A 377 20.22 36.31 -26.60
CA GLY A 377 21.46 36.83 -26.01
C GLY A 377 21.89 35.97 -24.83
N GLU A 378 22.10 36.60 -23.67
CA GLU A 378 22.48 35.94 -22.42
C GLU A 378 21.27 35.44 -21.60
N SER A 379 20.07 35.48 -22.17
CA SER A 379 18.82 35.11 -21.51
C SER A 379 18.09 34.02 -22.30
N PHE A 380 17.22 33.29 -21.61
CA PHE A 380 16.20 32.49 -22.26
C PHE A 380 14.84 33.19 -22.17
N ARG A 381 13.96 32.92 -23.12
CA ARG A 381 12.54 33.27 -23.06
C ARG A 381 11.70 32.06 -23.44
N VAL A 382 10.48 32.00 -22.90
CA VAL A 382 9.52 30.96 -23.25
C VAL A 382 8.44 31.58 -24.14
N ASN A 383 8.36 31.11 -25.38
CA ASN A 383 7.36 31.55 -26.34
C ASN A 383 6.27 30.49 -26.48
N ILE A 384 5.11 30.91 -26.97
CA ILE A 384 4.06 30.00 -27.43
C ILE A 384 4.40 29.63 -28.88
N LEU A 385 4.38 28.34 -29.23
CA LEU A 385 4.58 27.89 -30.61
C LEU A 385 3.51 28.50 -31.53
N SER A 386 3.89 29.49 -32.33
CA SER A 386 3.04 30.05 -33.39
C SER A 386 3.21 29.28 -34.70
N SER A 387 2.92 27.97 -34.72
CA SER A 387 2.84 27.24 -35.99
C SER A 387 1.44 27.39 -36.58
N THR A 388 1.29 28.40 -37.41
CA THR A 388 0.07 28.75 -38.17
C THR A 388 -0.46 27.62 -39.09
N ASN A 389 0.18 26.44 -39.14
CA ASN A 389 -0.31 25.26 -39.88
C ASN A 389 -0.51 23.97 -39.05
N GLN A 390 0.06 23.89 -37.85
CA GLN A 390 -0.23 22.76 -36.92
C GLN A 390 -1.34 23.13 -35.94
N MET A 391 -1.46 24.43 -35.63
CA MET A 391 -2.68 24.97 -35.06
C MET A 391 -3.86 24.74 -35.98
N ILE A 392 -3.73 24.84 -37.30
CA ILE A 392 -4.88 24.75 -38.22
C ILE A 392 -5.35 23.30 -38.48
N THR A 393 -4.53 22.27 -38.42
CA THR A 393 -5.05 20.91 -38.70
C THR A 393 -5.74 20.28 -37.47
N ASN A 394 -5.20 20.50 -36.28
CA ASN A 394 -5.84 20.07 -35.02
C ASN A 394 -6.91 21.05 -34.54
N SER A 395 -6.80 22.35 -34.86
CA SER A 395 -7.91 23.28 -34.66
C SER A 395 -8.95 23.19 -35.75
N ILE A 396 -8.72 22.93 -37.04
CA ILE A 396 -9.84 22.83 -38.01
C ILE A 396 -10.66 21.55 -37.80
N GLN A 397 -10.08 20.45 -37.33
CA GLN A 397 -10.91 19.32 -36.86
C GLN A 397 -11.70 19.67 -35.58
N ASN A 398 -11.17 20.51 -34.70
CA ASN A 398 -11.89 20.98 -33.50
C ASN A 398 -12.76 22.24 -33.72
N THR A 399 -12.56 23.00 -34.79
CA THR A 399 -13.17 24.32 -35.06
C THR A 399 -14.26 24.20 -36.12
N LYS A 400 -14.25 23.17 -37.00
CA LYS A 400 -15.50 22.77 -37.66
C LYS A 400 -16.54 22.25 -36.65
N ASN A 401 -16.10 21.73 -35.50
CA ASN A 401 -17.00 21.35 -34.41
C ASN A 401 -17.31 22.48 -33.40
N LYS A 402 -16.45 23.51 -33.26
CA LYS A 402 -16.73 24.66 -32.38
C LYS A 402 -17.38 25.87 -33.06
N ALA A 403 -17.17 26.12 -34.36
CA ALA A 403 -17.75 27.27 -35.05
C ALA A 403 -19.27 27.14 -35.28
N ASN A 404 -19.80 25.91 -35.35
CA ASN A 404 -21.26 25.70 -35.38
C ASN A 404 -21.93 25.84 -34.00
N VAL A 405 -21.18 25.80 -32.91
CA VAL A 405 -21.75 25.86 -31.55
C VAL A 405 -21.68 27.27 -30.97
N THR A 406 -20.68 28.08 -31.33
CA THR A 406 -20.53 29.44 -30.77
C THR A 406 -21.48 30.47 -31.39
N ASN A 407 -21.80 30.40 -32.70
CA ASN A 407 -22.76 31.33 -33.30
C ASN A 407 -24.23 30.97 -33.01
N ILE A 408 -24.56 29.69 -32.82
CA ILE A 408 -25.88 29.27 -32.33
C ILE A 408 -26.06 29.67 -30.86
N ASN A 409 -25.00 29.54 -30.03
CA ASN A 409 -25.05 29.96 -28.64
C ASN A 409 -25.12 31.48 -28.47
N ASN A 410 -24.46 32.29 -29.31
CA ASN A 410 -24.56 33.76 -29.22
C ASN A 410 -25.90 34.32 -29.76
N ILE A 411 -26.52 33.67 -30.74
CA ILE A 411 -27.89 34.01 -31.18
C ILE A 411 -28.93 33.53 -30.15
N ALA A 412 -28.73 32.35 -29.55
CA ALA A 412 -29.58 31.85 -28.47
C ALA A 412 -29.42 32.63 -27.14
N LEU A 413 -28.23 33.18 -26.86
CA LEU A 413 -27.97 34.04 -25.70
C LEU A 413 -28.61 35.43 -25.86
N ASN A 414 -28.59 36.02 -27.06
CA ASN A 414 -29.27 37.30 -27.33
C ASN A 414 -30.80 37.18 -27.44
N LEU A 415 -31.32 36.01 -27.83
CA LEU A 415 -32.77 35.73 -27.76
C LEU A 415 -33.25 35.45 -26.33
N LYS A 416 -32.42 34.86 -25.46
CA LYS A 416 -32.78 34.60 -24.05
C LYS A 416 -32.61 35.81 -23.13
N SER A 417 -31.70 36.75 -23.41
CA SER A 417 -31.48 37.89 -22.51
C SER A 417 -32.51 39.03 -22.64
N ASN A 418 -33.28 39.09 -23.72
CA ASN A 418 -34.31 40.13 -23.92
C ASN A 418 -35.73 39.69 -23.54
N VAL A 419 -35.97 38.39 -23.30
CA VAL A 419 -37.32 37.87 -22.97
C VAL A 419 -37.56 37.73 -21.47
N PHE A 420 -36.53 37.71 -20.62
CA PHE A 420 -36.68 37.44 -19.17
C PHE A 420 -36.11 38.52 -18.23
N LYS A 421 -36.01 39.77 -18.69
CA LYS A 421 -35.78 40.93 -17.79
C LYS A 421 -37.03 41.43 -17.07
N ASN A 422 -38.21 40.89 -17.38
CA ASN A 422 -39.45 41.20 -16.69
C ASN A 422 -39.97 39.94 -16.00
N LEU A 423 -39.49 39.68 -14.79
CA LEU A 423 -40.22 39.09 -13.66
C LEU A 423 -39.19 38.76 -12.58
N GLY A 424 -39.06 39.69 -11.63
CA GLY A 424 -38.06 39.66 -10.58
C GLY A 424 -38.31 38.60 -9.52
N GLY A 425 -37.23 38.23 -8.82
CA GLY A 425 -37.29 37.44 -7.60
C GLY A 425 -36.08 36.54 -7.41
N SER A 426 -35.04 37.09 -6.77
CA SER A 426 -34.07 36.42 -5.88
C SER A 426 -33.58 34.99 -6.21
N GLY A 427 -32.28 34.81 -6.48
CA GLY A 427 -31.61 33.53 -6.15
C GLY A 427 -30.59 32.93 -7.13
N LEU A 428 -30.05 33.65 -8.13
CA LEU A 428 -29.08 33.10 -9.10
C LEU A 428 -27.68 32.73 -8.55
N ALA A 429 -27.53 32.69 -7.21
CA ALA A 429 -26.34 32.26 -6.48
C ALA A 429 -26.26 30.73 -6.22
N LEU A 430 -27.08 29.89 -6.87
CA LEU A 430 -27.09 28.41 -6.73
C LEU A 430 -26.74 27.61 -8.00
N SER A 431 -26.81 28.19 -9.20
CA SER A 431 -27.17 27.42 -10.41
C SER A 431 -26.05 26.64 -11.13
N LYS A 432 -24.82 26.66 -10.62
CA LYS A 432 -23.71 25.79 -11.08
C LYS A 432 -23.13 24.94 -9.93
N ARG A 433 -23.75 25.05 -8.75
CA ARG A 433 -23.26 24.50 -7.49
C ARG A 433 -23.89 23.14 -7.14
N ASP A 434 -25.02 22.77 -7.75
CA ASP A 434 -25.73 21.48 -7.54
C ASP A 434 -25.73 20.54 -8.76
N GLU A 435 -25.42 21.00 -9.99
CA GLU A 435 -25.02 20.12 -11.11
C GLU A 435 -23.77 19.27 -10.77
N ILE A 436 -23.08 19.69 -9.70
CA ILE A 436 -21.89 19.14 -9.04
C ILE A 436 -22.22 18.33 -7.78
N LEU A 437 -23.43 18.39 -7.22
CA LEU A 437 -23.81 17.54 -6.09
C LEU A 437 -24.75 16.47 -6.61
N GLN A 438 -24.14 15.45 -7.21
CA GLN A 438 -24.74 14.12 -7.30
C GLN A 438 -25.55 13.66 -8.53
N GLU A 439 -25.12 14.00 -9.76
CA GLU A 439 -24.93 12.99 -10.86
C GLU A 439 -24.01 11.79 -10.44
N LEU A 440 -23.69 11.74 -9.15
CA LEU A 440 -22.34 11.93 -8.63
C LEU A 440 -22.31 11.48 -7.15
N GLU A 441 -23.34 10.83 -6.62
CA GLU A 441 -23.14 9.77 -5.62
C GLU A 441 -24.01 8.56 -5.90
N SER A 442 -24.77 8.52 -6.98
CA SER A 442 -25.86 7.55 -7.06
C SER A 442 -26.05 6.97 -8.47
N LEU A 443 -25.22 7.37 -9.44
CA LEU A 443 -24.39 6.39 -10.14
C LEU A 443 -23.55 5.53 -9.16
N LYS A 444 -23.41 5.97 -7.89
CA LYS A 444 -22.57 5.41 -6.83
C LYS A 444 -23.36 4.95 -5.60
N ILE A 445 -24.41 4.18 -5.77
CA ILE A 445 -24.00 2.78 -5.76
C ILE A 445 -24.53 2.02 -6.97
N ALA A 446 -24.82 2.67 -8.12
CA ALA A 446 -25.64 2.18 -9.24
C ALA A 446 -25.79 0.65 -9.40
N LYS A 447 -26.67 -0.04 -8.67
CA LYS A 447 -27.51 0.32 -7.50
C LYS A 447 -27.09 -0.02 -6.06
N ILE A 448 -26.37 -1.13 -5.84
CA ILE A 448 -25.55 -1.45 -4.65
C ILE A 448 -24.46 -2.51 -4.95
N ARG A 449 -23.84 -2.65 -6.12
CA ARG A 449 -23.88 -2.12 -7.50
C ARG A 449 -24.12 -3.39 -8.31
N GLN A 450 -25.35 -3.52 -8.80
CA GLN A 450 -25.96 -4.84 -9.00
C GLN A 450 -25.87 -5.67 -7.71
N SER A 451 -26.41 -5.02 -6.66
CA SER A 451 -26.48 -5.32 -5.23
C SER A 451 -26.13 -6.73 -4.88
N LEU A 452 -24.85 -6.87 -4.49
CA LEU A 452 -24.25 -8.13 -4.16
C LEU A 452 -24.28 -9.07 -5.39
N ALA A 453 -23.53 -8.81 -6.46
CA ALA A 453 -23.20 -9.75 -7.57
C ALA A 453 -22.52 -11.07 -7.11
N LYS A 454 -22.77 -11.48 -5.87
CA LYS A 454 -21.85 -11.33 -4.74
C LYS A 454 -22.69 -11.06 -3.48
N SER A 455 -23.73 -11.80 -3.11
CA SER A 455 -24.00 -11.92 -1.65
C SER A 455 -23.14 -13.06 -1.17
N SER A 456 -21.85 -12.82 -1.41
CA SER A 456 -20.81 -13.77 -1.76
C SER A 456 -21.04 -14.49 -3.12
N GLU A 457 -19.96 -14.71 -3.89
CA GLU A 457 -19.84 -15.82 -4.86
C GLU A 457 -20.02 -17.18 -4.18
N SER A 458 -20.15 -17.18 -2.87
CA SER A 458 -21.30 -17.61 -2.09
C SER A 458 -20.69 -18.17 -0.83
N ASN A 459 -21.32 -17.94 0.31
CA ASN A 459 -21.02 -18.63 1.56
C ASN A 459 -21.30 -20.15 1.47
N PHE A 460 -21.40 -20.67 0.26
CA PHE A 460 -21.91 -21.96 -0.12
C PHE A 460 -20.91 -22.67 -1.07
N LYS A 461 -20.23 -21.97 -2.00
CA LYS A 461 -19.23 -22.55 -2.92
C LYS A 461 -17.85 -22.77 -2.33
N GLU A 462 -17.34 -21.88 -1.48
CA GLU A 462 -16.09 -22.21 -0.80
C GLU A 462 -16.29 -23.32 0.24
N ASN A 463 -17.54 -23.55 0.63
CA ASN A 463 -17.94 -24.70 1.40
C ASN A 463 -18.13 -25.97 0.54
N ASP A 464 -18.10 -25.94 -0.81
CA ASP A 464 -18.03 -27.18 -1.62
C ASP A 464 -16.73 -27.95 -1.39
N ARG A 465 -15.62 -27.24 -1.14
CA ARG A 465 -14.37 -27.90 -0.72
C ARG A 465 -14.50 -28.57 0.64
N PHE A 466 -15.47 -28.17 1.45
CA PHE A 466 -15.84 -28.86 2.67
C PHE A 466 -16.92 -29.92 2.45
N TYR A 467 -17.92 -29.70 1.60
CA TYR A 467 -19.02 -30.66 1.33
C TYR A 467 -18.51 -31.90 0.58
N TYR A 468 -17.48 -31.75 -0.26
CA TYR A 468 -16.87 -32.82 -1.04
C TYR A 468 -15.58 -33.42 -0.47
N ASN A 469 -15.22 -33.11 0.79
CA ASN A 469 -14.22 -33.89 1.51
C ASN A 469 -14.84 -35.23 1.95
N ASN A 470 -15.13 -36.05 0.95
CA ASN A 470 -15.25 -37.48 1.03
C ASN A 470 -14.15 -38.05 0.13
N THR A 471 -12.90 -37.87 0.54
CA THR A 471 -11.93 -38.94 0.28
C THR A 471 -12.20 -39.98 1.35
N GLN A 472 -13.04 -40.97 1.02
CA GLN A 472 -12.70 -42.30 1.47
C GLN A 472 -11.32 -42.60 0.86
N ASP A 473 -10.28 -42.45 1.67
CA ASP A 473 -9.36 -43.55 1.87
C ASP A 473 -8.41 -43.28 3.04
N SER A 474 -8.52 -44.19 4.00
CA SER A 474 -7.46 -44.65 4.90
C SER A 474 -7.03 -43.77 6.07
N ILE A 475 -7.72 -44.01 7.21
CA ILE A 475 -6.98 -44.49 8.38
C ILE A 475 -6.20 -45.74 7.95
N ILE A 476 -4.86 -45.70 7.95
CA ILE A 476 -4.07 -46.88 8.34
C ILE A 476 -2.87 -46.44 9.19
N LEU A 477 -3.07 -46.63 10.49
CA LEU A 477 -2.16 -47.24 11.47
C LEU A 477 -3.10 -47.46 12.66
N ASP A 478 -3.94 -48.49 12.60
CA ASP A 478 -3.50 -49.82 13.01
C ASP A 478 -4.30 -50.95 12.34
N SER A 479 -3.61 -52.08 12.18
CA SER A 479 -4.16 -53.38 11.79
C SER A 479 -5.26 -53.86 12.75
N ASN A 480 -6.31 -54.45 12.19
CA ASN A 480 -7.51 -55.00 12.86
C ASN A 480 -8.52 -53.95 13.35
N LEU A 481 -9.50 -53.63 12.50
CA LEU A 481 -10.94 -53.70 12.80
C LEU A 481 -11.74 -52.99 11.67
N ASN A 482 -12.57 -53.77 10.99
CA ASN A 482 -13.69 -53.42 10.11
C ASN A 482 -13.70 -52.06 9.40
N SER A 483 -13.47 -52.15 8.09
CA SER A 483 -14.09 -51.29 7.07
C SER A 483 -15.56 -51.03 7.40
N ASN A 484 -15.95 -49.77 7.58
CA ASN A 484 -17.28 -49.27 7.30
C ASN A 484 -17.29 -47.75 7.49
N ASP A 485 -17.16 -47.02 6.39
CA ASP A 485 -17.80 -45.71 6.30
C ASP A 485 -18.61 -45.67 5.01
N SER A 486 -19.60 -46.54 4.91
CA SER A 486 -20.33 -46.94 3.69
C SER A 486 -21.54 -46.05 3.36
N HIS A 487 -21.56 -44.81 3.85
CA HIS A 487 -22.76 -43.98 3.75
C HIS A 487 -22.93 -43.49 2.31
N ASN A 488 -23.89 -44.07 1.60
CA ASN A 488 -24.19 -43.69 0.22
C ASN A 488 -24.94 -42.35 0.16
N TYR A 489 -25.46 -41.88 1.29
CA TYR A 489 -26.28 -40.68 1.36
C TYR A 489 -25.84 -39.78 2.50
N HIS A 490 -25.77 -38.48 2.22
CA HIS A 490 -25.43 -37.46 3.20
C HIS A 490 -26.43 -36.32 3.11
N THR A 491 -26.96 -35.88 4.25
CA THR A 491 -27.61 -34.59 4.38
C THR A 491 -26.69 -33.63 5.10
N PHE A 492 -26.81 -32.35 4.76
CA PHE A 492 -26.07 -31.31 5.46
C PHE A 492 -26.96 -30.10 5.72
N PHE A 493 -26.65 -29.39 6.79
CA PHE A 493 -27.23 -28.12 7.15
C PHE A 493 -26.13 -27.19 7.63
N THR A 494 -26.06 -26.00 7.05
CA THR A 494 -25.00 -25.04 7.31
C THR A 494 -25.57 -23.65 7.53
N PRO A 495 -25.94 -23.29 8.77
CA PRO A 495 -26.19 -21.91 9.11
C PRO A 495 -24.89 -21.10 9.04
N PHE A 496 -25.02 -19.83 8.62
CA PHE A 496 -23.89 -18.92 8.50
C PHE A 496 -24.26 -17.49 8.86
N ILE A 497 -23.23 -16.71 9.13
CA ILE A 497 -23.26 -15.28 9.31
C ILE A 497 -22.17 -14.64 8.45
N THR A 498 -22.48 -13.50 7.84
CA THR A 498 -21.57 -12.82 6.92
C THR A 498 -21.59 -11.33 7.15
N HIS A 499 -20.40 -10.77 7.28
CA HIS A 499 -20.18 -9.34 7.27
C HIS A 499 -19.60 -8.93 5.92
N SER A 500 -20.24 -7.98 5.25
CA SER A 500 -19.83 -7.45 3.95
C SER A 500 -19.50 -5.97 4.06
N ILE A 501 -18.42 -5.55 3.38
CA ILE A 501 -18.02 -4.15 3.22
C ILE A 501 -17.87 -3.87 1.73
N LEU A 502 -18.41 -2.74 1.28
CA LEU A 502 -18.38 -2.27 -0.10
C LEU A 502 -17.84 -0.83 -0.13
N ASP A 503 -16.83 -0.61 -0.97
CA ASP A 503 -16.19 0.69 -1.21
C ASP A 503 -15.72 1.44 0.07
N GLY A 504 -15.57 0.72 1.19
CA GLY A 504 -15.14 1.25 2.49
C GLY A 504 -16.22 2.00 3.29
N ASP A 505 -17.31 2.44 2.65
CA ASP A 505 -18.31 3.34 3.24
C ASP A 505 -19.67 2.67 3.51
N ILE A 506 -19.91 1.49 2.92
CA ILE A 506 -21.15 0.73 3.09
C ILE A 506 -20.80 -0.63 3.69
N SER A 507 -21.49 -1.02 4.77
CA SER A 507 -21.28 -2.31 5.40
C SER A 507 -22.58 -2.93 5.89
N GLY A 508 -22.55 -4.22 6.16
CA GLY A 508 -23.75 -4.90 6.61
C GLY A 508 -23.54 -6.34 7.00
N LEU A 509 -24.54 -6.86 7.70
CA LEU A 509 -24.56 -8.21 8.22
C LEU A 509 -25.70 -8.98 7.55
N SER A 510 -25.40 -10.19 7.10
CA SER A 510 -26.41 -11.14 6.63
C SER A 510 -26.26 -12.47 7.36
N TYR A 511 -27.36 -13.21 7.44
CA TYR A 511 -27.42 -14.52 8.04
C TYR A 511 -28.32 -15.41 7.19
N GLY A 512 -28.10 -16.71 7.30
CA GLY A 512 -28.87 -17.65 6.50
C GLY A 512 -28.46 -19.07 6.76
N PHE A 513 -28.90 -19.95 5.87
CA PHE A 513 -28.45 -21.33 5.84
C PHE A 513 -28.37 -21.85 4.41
N VAL A 514 -27.60 -22.92 4.22
CA VAL A 514 -27.83 -23.88 3.14
C VAL A 514 -28.07 -25.25 3.72
N GLY A 515 -29.06 -25.94 3.17
CA GLY A 515 -29.30 -27.35 3.43
C GLY A 515 -29.30 -28.11 2.12
N GLY A 516 -28.84 -29.35 2.15
CA GLY A 516 -28.78 -30.16 0.95
C GLY A 516 -28.61 -31.63 1.21
N PHE A 517 -28.63 -32.38 0.12
CA PHE A 517 -28.55 -33.81 0.10
C PHE A 517 -27.61 -34.27 -1.02
N ASN A 518 -26.71 -35.18 -0.68
CA ASN A 518 -25.71 -35.74 -1.57
C ASN A 518 -25.88 -37.26 -1.59
N ALA A 519 -25.83 -37.84 -2.78
CA ALA A 519 -25.88 -39.27 -3.04
C ALA A 519 -24.63 -39.71 -3.80
N LYS A 520 -23.98 -40.75 -3.31
CA LYS A 520 -22.93 -41.47 -4.01
C LYS A 520 -23.61 -42.49 -4.93
N LEU A 521 -23.54 -42.27 -6.25
CA LEU A 521 -24.24 -43.09 -7.25
C LEU A 521 -23.42 -44.32 -7.70
N ALA A 522 -22.12 -44.31 -7.40
CA ALA A 522 -21.14 -45.39 -7.58
C ALA A 522 -19.80 -44.97 -6.92
N ASP A 523 -18.75 -45.77 -7.04
CA ASP A 523 -17.45 -45.50 -6.40
C ASP A 523 -16.83 -44.14 -6.76
N SER A 524 -17.08 -43.64 -7.96
CA SER A 524 -16.48 -42.41 -8.52
C SER A 524 -17.45 -41.23 -8.69
N HIS A 525 -18.74 -41.41 -8.39
CA HIS A 525 -19.77 -40.43 -8.74
C HIS A 525 -20.51 -39.94 -7.50
N THR A 526 -20.49 -38.64 -7.28
CA THR A 526 -21.32 -37.98 -6.27
C THR A 526 -22.21 -36.94 -6.94
N LEU A 527 -23.51 -37.02 -6.68
CA LEU A 527 -24.51 -36.06 -7.13
C LEU A 527 -25.21 -35.47 -5.92
N GLY A 528 -25.50 -34.18 -5.93
CA GLY A 528 -26.30 -33.60 -4.87
C GLY A 528 -27.07 -32.36 -5.29
N THR A 529 -27.98 -31.99 -4.41
CA THR A 529 -28.88 -30.86 -4.56
C THR A 529 -28.92 -30.08 -3.26
N HIS A 530 -29.10 -28.77 -3.36
CA HIS A 530 -29.15 -27.92 -2.18
C HIS A 530 -30.08 -26.72 -2.37
N ILE A 531 -30.58 -26.22 -1.25
CA ILE A 531 -31.37 -25.00 -1.15
C ILE A 531 -30.70 -24.08 -0.15
N GLY A 532 -30.69 -22.78 -0.47
CA GLY A 532 -30.14 -21.78 0.41
C GLY A 532 -31.03 -20.57 0.56
N PHE A 533 -30.90 -19.97 1.73
CA PHE A 533 -31.58 -18.76 2.13
C PHE A 533 -30.57 -17.81 2.75
N ASN A 534 -30.61 -16.54 2.37
CA ASN A 534 -29.80 -15.48 2.97
C ASN A 534 -30.66 -14.23 3.16
N TYR A 535 -30.65 -13.67 4.35
CA TYR A 535 -31.30 -12.41 4.66
C TYR A 535 -30.33 -11.49 5.38
N GLY A 536 -30.27 -10.22 4.98
CA GLY A 536 -29.39 -9.27 5.64
C GLY A 536 -29.69 -7.85 5.27
N SER A 537 -29.02 -6.95 5.98
CA SER A 537 -29.11 -5.52 5.74
C SER A 537 -27.74 -4.90 5.55
N MET A 538 -27.62 -3.95 4.64
CA MET A 538 -26.43 -3.12 4.47
C MET A 538 -26.83 -1.65 4.62
N ASN A 539 -26.05 -0.93 5.40
CA ASN A 539 -26.21 0.51 5.55
C ASN A 539 -24.87 1.22 5.38
N GLY A 540 -24.93 2.50 5.01
CA GLY A 540 -23.73 3.27 4.75
C GLY A 540 -24.05 4.70 4.40
N ASN A 541 -23.16 5.59 4.82
CA ASN A 541 -23.26 7.00 4.51
C ASN A 541 -22.05 7.39 3.68
N LYS A 542 -22.30 8.03 2.55
CA LYS A 542 -21.28 8.73 1.77
C LYS A 542 -21.74 10.18 1.69
N SER A 543 -20.92 11.11 2.19
CA SER A 543 -21.26 12.53 2.26
C SER A 543 -22.65 12.82 2.90
N THR A 544 -23.55 13.54 2.22
CA THR A 544 -24.92 13.89 2.66
C THR A 544 -25.97 12.81 2.42
N ASN A 545 -25.58 11.64 1.91
CA ASN A 545 -26.49 10.56 1.56
C ASN A 545 -26.44 9.39 2.51
N ASN A 546 -27.60 8.78 2.71
CA ASN A 546 -27.75 7.55 3.48
C ASN A 546 -28.42 6.48 2.61
N ILE A 547 -27.90 5.27 2.71
CA ILE A 547 -28.39 4.10 2.01
C ILE A 547 -28.61 2.99 3.03
N ASP A 548 -29.81 2.44 3.02
CA ASP A 548 -30.26 1.33 3.87
C ASP A 548 -30.95 0.29 2.97
N ILE A 549 -30.33 -0.87 2.78
CA ILE A 549 -30.86 -1.97 1.99
C ILE A 549 -31.08 -3.19 2.84
N ASN A 550 -32.25 -3.80 2.66
CA ASN A 550 -32.50 -5.19 3.03
C ASN A 550 -32.45 -6.06 1.78
N ASN A 551 -31.75 -7.18 1.87
CA ASN A 551 -31.60 -8.13 0.80
C ASN A 551 -32.06 -9.52 1.28
N LEU A 552 -32.89 -10.16 0.46
CA LEU A 552 -33.31 -11.54 0.55
C LEU A 552 -32.81 -12.31 -0.68
N ASN A 553 -32.06 -13.39 -0.46
CA ASN A 553 -31.64 -14.32 -1.51
C ASN A 553 -32.19 -15.71 -1.25
N ILE A 554 -32.66 -16.35 -2.32
CA ILE A 554 -33.02 -17.75 -2.36
C ILE A 554 -32.22 -18.38 -3.48
N LEU A 555 -31.62 -19.54 -3.20
CA LEU A 555 -30.88 -20.32 -4.20
C LEU A 555 -31.38 -21.76 -4.23
N LEU A 556 -31.33 -22.35 -5.41
CA LEU A 556 -31.53 -23.76 -5.66
C LEU A 556 -30.36 -24.24 -6.52
N GLY A 557 -29.62 -25.23 -6.07
CA GLY A 557 -28.41 -25.67 -6.76
C GLY A 557 -28.31 -27.17 -6.92
N LEU A 558 -27.63 -27.56 -7.99
CA LEU A 558 -27.23 -28.92 -8.31
C LEU A 558 -25.72 -28.97 -8.39
N HIS A 559 -25.12 -30.02 -7.81
CA HIS A 559 -23.69 -30.23 -7.89
C HIS A 559 -23.36 -31.69 -8.20
N TYR A 560 -22.24 -31.88 -8.86
CA TYR A 560 -21.73 -33.18 -9.26
C TYR A 560 -20.21 -33.21 -9.12
N LYS A 561 -19.69 -34.33 -8.60
CA LYS A 561 -18.26 -34.62 -8.55
C LYS A 561 -18.00 -35.99 -9.17
N LEU A 562 -17.02 -36.01 -10.06
CA LEU A 562 -16.44 -37.20 -10.64
C LEU A 562 -15.03 -37.37 -10.09
N ASP A 563 -14.83 -38.40 -9.29
CA ASP A 563 -13.51 -38.81 -8.84
C ASP A 563 -12.85 -39.66 -9.95
N LEU A 564 -11.66 -39.24 -10.36
CA LEU A 564 -10.85 -39.88 -11.40
C LEU A 564 -9.67 -40.62 -10.76
N VAL A 565 -8.93 -41.36 -11.57
CA VAL A 565 -7.71 -42.04 -11.13
C VAL A 565 -6.64 -41.06 -10.64
N TYR A 566 -5.73 -41.53 -9.78
CA TYR A 566 -4.61 -40.76 -9.24
C TYR A 566 -4.99 -39.50 -8.45
N GLY A 567 -6.15 -39.51 -7.76
CA GLY A 567 -6.61 -38.41 -6.93
C GLY A 567 -7.05 -37.18 -7.74
N MET A 568 -7.24 -37.33 -9.05
CA MET A 568 -7.80 -36.27 -9.89
C MET A 568 -9.32 -36.24 -9.75
N TYR A 569 -9.95 -35.10 -9.95
CA TYR A 569 -11.41 -34.99 -9.96
C TYR A 569 -11.90 -33.86 -10.86
N VAL A 570 -13.17 -33.97 -11.24
CA VAL A 570 -13.94 -32.90 -11.86
C VAL A 570 -15.13 -32.57 -10.98
N LYS A 571 -15.35 -31.28 -10.72
CA LYS A 571 -16.55 -30.76 -10.05
C LYS A 571 -17.32 -29.89 -11.03
N ALA A 572 -18.63 -30.02 -10.98
CA ALA A 572 -19.55 -29.14 -11.66
C ALA A 572 -20.66 -28.72 -10.70
N LEU A 573 -20.97 -27.44 -10.65
CA LEU A 573 -22.06 -26.90 -9.85
C LEU A 573 -22.83 -25.88 -10.67
N VAL A 574 -24.15 -25.88 -10.55
CA VAL A 574 -25.04 -24.87 -11.12
C VAL A 574 -26.07 -24.44 -10.08
N ASP A 575 -26.10 -23.15 -9.77
CA ASP A 575 -27.12 -22.55 -8.92
C ASP A 575 -28.04 -21.66 -9.73
N PHE A 576 -29.33 -21.70 -9.41
CA PHE A 576 -30.33 -20.73 -9.81
C PHE A 576 -30.63 -19.81 -8.62
N ILE A 577 -30.56 -18.51 -8.84
CA ILE A 577 -30.59 -17.52 -7.76
C ILE A 577 -31.74 -16.55 -8.00
N TYR A 578 -32.50 -16.29 -6.94
CA TYR A 578 -33.48 -15.20 -6.85
C TYR A 578 -33.06 -14.22 -5.76
N ILE A 579 -33.08 -12.93 -6.09
CA ILE A 579 -32.68 -11.85 -5.20
C ILE A 579 -33.80 -10.81 -5.15
N ASN A 580 -34.26 -10.49 -3.94
CA ASN A 580 -35.11 -9.33 -3.68
C ASN A 580 -34.32 -8.32 -2.85
N ASN A 581 -34.24 -7.08 -3.35
CA ASN A 581 -33.66 -5.96 -2.62
C ASN A 581 -34.75 -4.92 -2.33
N ASP A 582 -34.93 -4.59 -1.06
CA ASP A 582 -35.75 -3.46 -0.61
C ASP A 582 -34.84 -2.39 0.00
N GLY A 583 -34.73 -1.25 -0.68
CA GLY A 583 -33.80 -0.19 -0.34
C GLY A 583 -34.48 1.14 -0.07
N LYS A 584 -34.01 1.82 0.98
CA LYS A 584 -34.30 3.22 1.29
C LYS A 584 -33.07 4.04 0.99
N TYR A 585 -33.27 5.10 0.21
CA TYR A 585 -32.19 5.98 -0.21
C TYR A 585 -32.56 7.43 0.12
N SER A 586 -31.71 8.09 0.90
CA SER A 586 -31.88 9.49 1.29
C SER A 586 -30.92 10.38 0.51
N PHE A 587 -31.44 11.35 -0.24
CA PHE A 587 -30.68 12.30 -1.07
C PHE A 587 -31.26 13.71 -0.94
N ASP A 588 -30.42 14.74 -0.75
CA ASP A 588 -30.78 16.17 -0.83
C ASP A 588 -32.18 16.51 -0.29
N LEU A 589 -32.48 16.03 0.94
CA LEU A 589 -33.75 16.21 1.69
C LEU A 589 -34.95 15.33 1.26
N GLY A 590 -34.81 14.41 0.30
CA GLY A 590 -35.84 13.45 -0.14
C GLY A 590 -35.51 11.98 0.18
N LEU A 591 -36.52 11.20 0.58
CA LEU A 591 -36.43 9.76 0.88
C LEU A 591 -37.13 8.93 -0.20
N TYR A 592 -36.39 8.02 -0.85
CA TYR A 592 -36.90 7.16 -1.91
C TYR A 592 -36.84 5.69 -1.49
N LYS A 593 -37.99 5.00 -1.62
CA LYS A 593 -38.09 3.55 -1.41
C LYS A 593 -38.08 2.84 -2.75
N VAL A 594 -37.28 1.80 -2.87
CA VAL A 594 -37.04 1.10 -4.13
C VAL A 594 -37.01 -0.39 -3.85
N ASN A 595 -37.90 -1.13 -4.51
CA ASN A 595 -37.89 -2.58 -4.51
C ASN A 595 -37.42 -3.08 -5.89
N SER A 596 -36.42 -3.96 -5.91
CA SER A 596 -35.90 -4.55 -7.14
C SER A 596 -35.74 -6.05 -6.99
N ASN A 597 -36.19 -6.78 -8.02
CA ASN A 597 -36.05 -8.22 -8.14
C ASN A 597 -34.99 -8.54 -9.19
N SER A 598 -34.18 -9.55 -8.89
CA SER A 598 -33.20 -10.10 -9.83
C SER A 598 -33.27 -11.62 -9.83
N TYR A 599 -32.99 -12.21 -10.98
CA TYR A 599 -32.80 -13.64 -11.14
C TYR A 599 -31.53 -13.91 -11.93
N GLY A 600 -30.89 -15.04 -11.66
CA GLY A 600 -29.61 -15.35 -12.26
C GLY A 600 -29.21 -16.80 -12.12
N TYR A 601 -28.02 -17.11 -12.62
CA TYR A 601 -27.39 -18.39 -12.46
C TYR A 601 -25.93 -18.23 -12.06
N ASN A 602 -25.40 -19.22 -11.35
CA ASN A 602 -23.98 -19.32 -11.02
C ASN A 602 -23.47 -20.72 -11.37
N ALA A 603 -22.66 -20.86 -12.40
CA ALA A 603 -22.10 -22.16 -12.79
C ALA A 603 -20.61 -22.22 -12.42
N ASN A 604 -20.11 -23.34 -11.90
CA ASN A 604 -18.69 -23.57 -11.71
C ASN A 604 -18.33 -24.94 -12.29
N ILE A 605 -17.25 -24.98 -13.06
CA ILE A 605 -16.62 -26.24 -13.47
C ILE A 605 -15.17 -26.15 -13.03
N ALA A 606 -14.73 -27.15 -12.26
CA ALA A 606 -13.38 -27.20 -11.75
C ALA A 606 -12.75 -28.56 -12.01
N PHE A 607 -11.47 -28.53 -12.36
CA PHE A 607 -10.62 -29.71 -12.42
C PHE A 607 -9.59 -29.59 -11.30
N GLY A 608 -9.41 -30.66 -10.53
CA GLY A 608 -8.48 -30.65 -9.41
C GLY A 608 -7.71 -31.95 -9.26
N LYS A 609 -6.66 -31.88 -8.45
CA LYS A 609 -5.86 -33.02 -8.04
C LYS A 609 -5.52 -32.93 -6.57
N ASP A 610 -5.80 -34.01 -5.86
CA ASP A 610 -5.42 -34.22 -4.47
C ASP A 610 -4.13 -35.03 -4.37
N PHE A 611 -3.21 -34.52 -3.58
CA PHE A 611 -1.93 -35.13 -3.25
C PHE A 611 -2.00 -35.62 -1.81
N SER A 612 -2.10 -36.95 -1.64
CA SER A 612 -2.04 -37.57 -0.31
C SER A 612 -0.62 -37.51 0.25
N LEU A 613 -0.43 -36.77 1.33
CA LEU A 613 0.83 -36.61 2.04
C LEU A 613 0.94 -37.60 3.21
N LYS A 614 0.30 -38.78 3.08
CA LYS A 614 0.22 -39.81 4.13
C LYS A 614 -0.36 -39.21 5.43
N ASN A 615 0.36 -39.31 6.54
CA ASN A 615 -0.05 -38.78 7.84
C ASN A 615 -0.04 -37.24 7.91
N ALA A 616 0.52 -36.57 6.90
CA ALA A 616 0.57 -35.12 6.83
C ALA A 616 -0.63 -34.51 6.09
N GLY A 617 -1.71 -35.26 5.87
CA GLY A 617 -2.94 -34.73 5.27
C GLY A 617 -2.97 -34.80 3.74
N ILE A 618 -3.88 -34.05 3.14
CA ILE A 618 -4.15 -34.01 1.71
C ILE A 618 -4.00 -32.58 1.24
N LEU A 619 -3.14 -32.34 0.25
CA LEU A 619 -3.01 -31.06 -0.44
C LEU A 619 -3.73 -31.15 -1.78
N GLY A 620 -4.74 -30.33 -2.01
CA GLY A 620 -5.47 -30.22 -3.28
C GLY A 620 -5.06 -28.97 -4.06
N ILE A 621 -4.97 -29.09 -5.37
CA ILE A 621 -4.85 -27.98 -6.31
C ILE A 621 -6.05 -28.03 -7.25
N GLU A 622 -6.71 -26.89 -7.46
CA GLU A 622 -7.94 -26.79 -8.26
C GLU A 622 -7.84 -25.61 -9.23
N ILE A 623 -8.21 -25.83 -10.49
CA ILE A 623 -8.40 -24.79 -11.49
C ILE A 623 -9.85 -24.82 -11.95
N GLY A 624 -10.50 -23.65 -11.96
CA GLY A 624 -11.93 -23.53 -12.23
C GLY A 624 -12.28 -22.42 -13.23
N PHE A 625 -13.44 -22.58 -13.83
CA PHE A 625 -14.11 -21.57 -14.64
C PHE A 625 -15.51 -21.32 -14.07
N ASN A 626 -15.84 -20.06 -13.83
CA ASN A 626 -17.06 -19.65 -13.14
C ASN A 626 -17.81 -18.56 -13.93
N PRO A 627 -18.75 -18.92 -14.81
CA PRO A 627 -19.68 -17.99 -15.40
C PRO A 627 -20.86 -17.69 -14.45
N LEU A 628 -21.17 -16.41 -14.30
CA LEU A 628 -22.21 -15.90 -13.41
C LEU A 628 -23.07 -14.89 -14.19
N GLY A 629 -24.36 -15.20 -14.34
CA GLY A 629 -25.31 -14.37 -15.07
C GLY A 629 -26.41 -13.82 -14.17
N ILE A 630 -26.78 -12.55 -14.33
CA ILE A 630 -27.86 -11.93 -13.58
C ILE A 630 -28.67 -10.97 -14.45
N LYS A 631 -29.98 -10.99 -14.27
CA LYS A 631 -30.91 -10.01 -14.84
C LYS A 631 -31.73 -9.38 -13.72
N THR A 632 -31.70 -8.06 -13.69
CA THR A 632 -32.45 -7.24 -12.73
C THR A 632 -33.61 -6.58 -13.46
N ASN A 633 -34.75 -6.41 -12.79
CA ASN A 633 -35.88 -5.69 -13.37
C ASN A 633 -35.60 -4.17 -13.49
N ASP A 634 -36.26 -3.52 -14.46
CA ASP A 634 -36.29 -2.07 -14.57
C ASP A 634 -36.63 -1.43 -13.22
N THR A 635 -35.84 -0.47 -12.79
CA THR A 635 -35.97 0.13 -11.45
C THR A 635 -35.88 1.65 -11.55
N GLN A 636 -36.78 2.36 -10.89
CA GLN A 636 -36.82 3.82 -10.90
C GLN A 636 -36.45 4.40 -9.53
N ILE A 637 -35.56 5.41 -9.53
CA ILE A 637 -35.09 6.08 -8.31
C ILE A 637 -35.14 7.59 -8.58
N GLY A 638 -36.11 8.26 -7.95
CA GLY A 638 -36.46 9.63 -8.30
C GLY A 638 -36.86 9.73 -9.78
N THR A 639 -36.22 10.63 -10.52
CA THR A 639 -36.47 10.89 -11.95
C THR A 639 -35.66 9.99 -12.91
N HIS A 640 -34.87 9.05 -12.40
CA HIS A 640 -33.94 8.21 -13.18
C HIS A 640 -34.47 6.77 -13.32
N LYS A 641 -34.44 6.21 -14.54
CA LYS A 641 -34.84 4.81 -14.81
C LYS A 641 -33.61 3.95 -15.16
N TYR A 642 -33.31 2.96 -14.33
CA TYR A 642 -32.30 1.93 -14.60
C TYR A 642 -32.94 0.82 -15.42
N ILE A 643 -32.34 0.50 -16.57
CA ILE A 643 -32.87 -0.47 -17.52
C ILE A 643 -32.32 -1.84 -17.14
N GLY A 644 -33.21 -2.79 -16.91
CA GLY A 644 -32.88 -4.18 -16.63
C GLY A 644 -32.30 -4.86 -17.85
N ASP A 645 -31.00 -5.17 -17.80
CA ASP A 645 -30.30 -5.94 -18.83
C ASP A 645 -29.67 -7.20 -18.22
N PHE A 646 -29.37 -8.18 -19.07
CA PHE A 646 -28.65 -9.37 -18.65
C PHE A 646 -27.15 -9.09 -18.60
N THR A 647 -26.56 -9.24 -17.41
CA THR A 647 -25.13 -9.08 -17.17
C THR A 647 -24.49 -10.45 -16.95
N ASN A 648 -23.36 -10.72 -17.60
CA ASN A 648 -22.56 -11.92 -17.38
C ASN A 648 -21.17 -11.56 -16.83
N LEU A 649 -20.67 -12.36 -15.90
CA LEU A 649 -19.34 -12.25 -15.27
C LEU A 649 -18.61 -13.57 -15.50
N LEU A 650 -17.41 -13.51 -16.06
CA LEU A 650 -16.64 -14.70 -16.42
C LEU A 650 -15.36 -14.76 -15.60
N TYR A 651 -15.35 -15.57 -14.55
CA TYR A 651 -14.19 -15.74 -13.67
C TYR A 651 -13.36 -16.98 -14.03
N GLY A 652 -12.04 -16.85 -13.95
CA GLY A 652 -11.11 -17.97 -13.81
C GLY A 652 -10.67 -18.09 -12.35
N ASP A 653 -10.62 -19.31 -11.81
CA ASP A 653 -10.32 -19.61 -10.41
C ASP A 653 -9.09 -20.52 -10.31
N LEU A 654 -8.19 -20.21 -9.38
CA LEU A 654 -7.08 -21.06 -8.99
C LEU A 654 -7.06 -21.18 -7.47
N GLY A 655 -7.14 -22.41 -6.97
CA GLY A 655 -7.25 -22.70 -5.55
C GLY A 655 -6.30 -23.78 -5.06
N LEU A 656 -5.89 -23.62 -3.80
CA LEU A 656 -5.18 -24.57 -2.99
C LEU A 656 -6.06 -24.96 -1.80
N ASN A 657 -6.06 -26.24 -1.46
CA ASN A 657 -6.85 -26.81 -0.37
C ASN A 657 -5.92 -27.68 0.46
N TYR A 658 -6.02 -27.64 1.79
CA TYR A 658 -5.29 -28.56 2.63
C TYR A 658 -6.20 -29.10 3.73
N ASN A 659 -6.26 -30.43 3.84
CA ASN A 659 -7.06 -31.14 4.81
C ASN A 659 -6.17 -32.04 5.65
N ILE A 660 -6.39 -32.06 6.97
CA ILE A 660 -5.81 -33.07 7.85
C ILE A 660 -6.88 -33.59 8.81
N ARG A 661 -6.91 -34.90 9.03
CA ARG A 661 -7.79 -35.56 10.00
C ARG A 661 -6.94 -36.25 11.06
N PHE A 662 -7.35 -36.11 12.31
CA PHE A 662 -6.70 -36.68 13.48
C PHE A 662 -7.49 -37.88 13.99
N LYS A 663 -6.79 -38.83 14.64
CA LYS A 663 -7.40 -40.07 15.15
C LYS A 663 -8.47 -39.83 16.23
N ASN A 664 -8.46 -38.68 16.88
CA ASN A 664 -9.44 -38.29 17.91
C ASN A 664 -10.72 -37.68 17.33
N GLY A 665 -10.96 -37.82 16.02
CA GLY A 665 -12.16 -37.33 15.34
C GLY A 665 -12.08 -35.86 14.91
N PHE A 666 -11.05 -35.12 15.32
CA PHE A 666 -10.83 -33.75 14.87
C PHE A 666 -10.25 -33.69 13.47
N GLY A 667 -10.54 -32.61 12.75
CA GLY A 667 -9.96 -32.32 11.46
C GLY A 667 -9.76 -30.83 11.27
N LEU A 668 -8.71 -30.48 10.52
CA LEU A 668 -8.46 -29.11 10.09
C LEU A 668 -8.55 -29.05 8.57
N ASP A 669 -9.11 -27.96 8.10
CA ASP A 669 -9.22 -27.63 6.69
C ASP A 669 -8.73 -26.20 6.49
N SER A 670 -7.96 -25.97 5.43
CA SER A 670 -7.59 -24.65 4.99
C SER A 670 -7.70 -24.52 3.48
N MET A 671 -7.97 -23.30 3.01
CA MET A 671 -7.99 -22.98 1.60
C MET A 671 -7.37 -21.63 1.35
N LEU A 672 -6.79 -21.48 0.16
CA LEU A 672 -6.25 -20.23 -0.36
C LEU A 672 -6.45 -20.22 -1.87
N GLY A 673 -6.91 -19.11 -2.44
CA GLY A 673 -6.98 -19.00 -3.89
C GLY A 673 -7.27 -17.60 -4.39
N VAL A 674 -7.37 -17.52 -5.71
CA VAL A 674 -7.56 -16.27 -6.45
C VAL A 674 -8.53 -16.47 -7.61
N LYS A 675 -9.30 -15.43 -7.91
CA LYS A 675 -10.23 -15.38 -9.04
C LYS A 675 -10.01 -14.12 -9.86
N TYR A 676 -10.05 -14.26 -11.18
CA TYR A 676 -9.83 -13.16 -12.12
C TYR A 676 -11.00 -13.02 -13.09
N LEU A 677 -11.51 -11.80 -13.25
CA LEU A 677 -12.61 -11.48 -14.17
C LEU A 677 -12.07 -11.22 -15.59
N PHE A 678 -12.54 -12.00 -16.57
CA PHE A 678 -12.10 -11.91 -17.96
C PHE A 678 -12.82 -10.84 -18.79
N ASN A 679 -14.00 -10.38 -18.37
CA ASN A 679 -14.83 -9.44 -19.14
C ASN A 679 -15.16 -8.15 -18.37
N ASN A 680 -15.58 -7.11 -19.08
CA ASN A 680 -15.91 -5.80 -18.51
C ASN A 680 -17.44 -5.55 -18.59
N PRO A 681 -18.22 -5.94 -17.57
CA PRO A 681 -19.67 -5.85 -17.60
C PRO A 681 -20.16 -4.37 -17.54
N GLN A 682 -21.19 -4.04 -18.32
CA GLN A 682 -21.79 -2.70 -18.35
C GLN A 682 -23.30 -2.77 -18.12
N GLY A 683 -23.84 -1.79 -17.38
CA GLY A 683 -25.27 -1.56 -17.19
C GLY A 683 -25.80 -0.43 -18.06
N LYS A 684 -27.13 -0.30 -18.16
CA LYS A 684 -27.81 0.74 -18.95
C LYS A 684 -28.77 1.56 -18.09
N MET A 685 -28.84 2.86 -18.35
CA MET A 685 -29.81 3.76 -17.73
C MET A 685 -30.41 4.73 -18.73
N ALA A 686 -31.65 5.17 -18.48
CA ALA A 686 -32.31 6.23 -19.21
C ALA A 686 -32.38 7.51 -18.36
N LEU A 687 -31.78 8.58 -18.87
CA LEU A 687 -31.85 9.92 -18.32
C LEU A 687 -32.51 10.85 -19.36
N LEU A 688 -33.68 11.41 -19.03
CA LEU A 688 -34.37 12.41 -19.87
C LEU A 688 -34.43 11.99 -21.36
N ASN A 689 -34.86 10.76 -21.62
CA ASN A 689 -34.97 10.12 -22.95
C ASN A 689 -33.64 9.81 -23.68
N THR A 690 -32.49 9.88 -23.01
CA THR A 690 -31.19 9.42 -23.52
C THR A 690 -30.72 8.17 -22.77
N ILE A 691 -30.22 7.16 -23.49
CA ILE A 691 -29.65 5.94 -22.89
C ILE A 691 -28.14 6.14 -22.68
N ILE A 692 -27.67 5.84 -21.48
CA ILE A 692 -26.26 5.93 -21.07
C ILE A 692 -25.81 4.57 -20.53
N ASN A 693 -24.64 4.10 -20.99
CA ASN A 693 -23.99 2.91 -20.44
C ASN A 693 -23.13 3.30 -19.24
N TYR A 694 -23.11 2.47 -18.19
CA TYR A 694 -22.28 2.68 -17.01
C TYR A 694 -21.54 1.41 -16.59
N ASP A 695 -20.35 1.58 -16.00
CA ASP A 695 -19.58 0.49 -15.41
C ASP A 695 -20.22 0.04 -14.08
N ILE A 696 -20.52 -1.25 -13.99
CA ILE A 696 -21.11 -1.88 -12.80
C ILE A 696 -20.07 -1.92 -11.66
N GLY A 697 -18.77 -1.88 -11.96
CA GLY A 697 -17.72 -1.70 -10.97
C GLY A 697 -17.49 -2.91 -10.07
N VAL A 698 -17.54 -4.10 -10.65
CA VAL A 698 -17.21 -5.38 -9.99
C VAL A 698 -15.71 -5.54 -9.75
N ASP A 699 -15.32 -6.39 -8.79
CA ASP A 699 -13.90 -6.65 -8.52
C ASP A 699 -13.29 -7.43 -9.67
N LYS A 700 -12.14 -6.95 -10.13
CA LYS A 700 -11.39 -7.59 -11.22
C LYS A 700 -10.56 -8.77 -10.73
N LEU A 701 -10.08 -8.69 -9.49
CA LEU A 701 -9.31 -9.71 -8.81
C LEU A 701 -9.90 -9.92 -7.42
N ILE A 702 -10.18 -11.17 -7.07
CA ILE A 702 -10.66 -11.57 -5.74
C ILE A 702 -9.70 -12.61 -5.19
N SER A 703 -9.15 -12.37 -4.01
CA SER A 703 -8.38 -13.35 -3.26
C SER A 703 -9.25 -13.93 -2.15
N TYR A 704 -9.11 -15.22 -1.88
CA TYR A 704 -9.91 -15.88 -0.84
C TYR A 704 -9.08 -16.78 0.05
N ILE A 705 -9.46 -16.84 1.34
CA ILE A 705 -8.83 -17.67 2.36
C ILE A 705 -9.89 -18.26 3.28
N GLY A 706 -9.72 -19.52 3.66
CA GLY A 706 -10.63 -20.19 4.57
C GLY A 706 -9.93 -21.12 5.52
N PHE A 707 -10.54 -21.31 6.69
CA PHE A 707 -10.07 -22.17 7.76
C PHE A 707 -11.25 -22.89 8.39
N GLY A 708 -11.10 -24.16 8.73
CA GLY A 708 -12.16 -24.95 9.35
C GLY A 708 -11.62 -25.94 10.36
N VAL A 709 -12.41 -26.14 11.41
CA VAL A 709 -12.22 -27.21 12.39
C VAL A 709 -13.44 -28.10 12.34
N ASN A 710 -13.24 -29.40 12.11
CA ASN A 710 -14.31 -30.37 12.09
C ASN A 710 -14.12 -31.37 13.22
N TYR A 711 -15.22 -31.92 13.71
CA TYR A 711 -15.27 -32.93 14.73
C TYR A 711 -16.30 -33.99 14.33
N SER A 712 -15.82 -35.22 14.17
CA SER A 712 -16.67 -36.39 13.90
C SER A 712 -17.21 -36.88 15.24
N VAL A 713 -18.50 -36.65 15.48
CA VAL A 713 -19.18 -37.05 16.72
C VAL A 713 -19.29 -38.58 16.76
N ASN A 714 -19.58 -39.18 15.62
CA ASN A 714 -19.56 -40.62 15.37
C ASN A 714 -19.39 -40.86 13.85
N SER A 715 -19.53 -42.10 13.39
CA SER A 715 -19.43 -42.47 11.97
C SER A 715 -20.46 -41.78 11.07
N SER A 716 -21.57 -41.32 11.63
CA SER A 716 -22.69 -40.77 10.87
C SER A 716 -22.83 -39.26 11.03
N ILE A 717 -22.22 -38.62 12.04
CA ILE A 717 -22.44 -37.20 12.35
C ILE A 717 -21.11 -36.46 12.42
N THR A 718 -20.98 -35.40 11.62
CA THR A 718 -19.83 -34.48 11.66
C THR A 718 -20.31 -33.05 11.91
N LEU A 719 -19.61 -32.35 12.81
CA LEU A 719 -19.79 -30.93 13.07
C LEU A 719 -18.55 -30.18 12.56
N GLY A 720 -18.73 -29.01 11.96
CA GLY A 720 -17.65 -28.16 11.48
C GLY A 720 -17.87 -26.70 11.84
N LEU A 721 -16.83 -26.01 12.29
CA LEU A 721 -16.82 -24.56 12.44
C LEU A 721 -15.82 -23.99 11.44
N ASN A 722 -16.32 -23.28 10.43
CA ASN A 722 -15.51 -22.78 9.33
C ASN A 722 -15.58 -21.26 9.25
N TYR A 723 -14.51 -20.67 8.73
CA TYR A 723 -14.39 -19.26 8.41
C TYR A 723 -13.91 -19.09 6.97
N LEU A 724 -14.34 -17.99 6.36
CA LEU A 724 -14.06 -17.66 4.98
C LEU A 724 -13.97 -16.15 4.76
N GLY A 725 -12.87 -15.71 4.18
CA GLY A 725 -12.64 -14.32 3.81
C GLY A 725 -12.44 -14.18 2.31
N ASN A 726 -13.22 -13.32 1.66
CA ASN A 726 -12.98 -12.86 0.29
C ASN A 726 -12.54 -11.39 0.30
N PHE A 727 -11.51 -11.08 -0.46
CA PHE A 727 -10.86 -9.78 -0.51
C PHE A 727 -10.63 -9.36 -1.96
N GLY A 728 -11.43 -8.40 -2.44
CA GLY A 728 -11.21 -7.74 -3.72
C GLY A 728 -10.88 -6.26 -3.55
N ASP A 729 -10.73 -5.55 -4.67
CA ASP A 729 -10.33 -4.15 -4.70
C ASP A 729 -11.43 -3.19 -4.20
N ARG A 730 -12.70 -3.60 -4.27
CA ARG A 730 -13.86 -2.81 -3.84
C ARG A 730 -14.75 -3.53 -2.83
N THR A 731 -14.63 -4.85 -2.69
CA THR A 731 -15.44 -5.62 -1.73
C THR A 731 -14.62 -6.49 -0.78
N ILE A 732 -15.09 -6.58 0.46
CA ILE A 732 -14.57 -7.51 1.47
C ILE A 732 -15.76 -8.25 2.08
N THR A 733 -15.70 -9.58 2.14
CA THR A 733 -16.72 -10.39 2.84
C THR A 733 -16.06 -11.37 3.78
N ASN A 734 -16.58 -11.45 5.01
CA ASN A 734 -16.11 -12.34 6.06
C ASN A 734 -17.28 -13.20 6.55
N SER A 735 -17.13 -14.51 6.51
CA SER A 735 -18.22 -15.44 6.79
C SER A 735 -17.82 -16.52 7.76
N GLY A 736 -18.69 -16.78 8.73
CA GLY A 736 -18.56 -17.87 9.69
C GLY A 736 -19.68 -18.89 9.49
N PHE A 737 -19.34 -20.16 9.62
CA PHE A 737 -20.20 -21.30 9.31
C PHE A 737 -20.21 -22.30 10.45
N LEU A 738 -21.39 -22.81 10.77
CA LEU A 738 -21.51 -24.09 11.47
C LEU A 738 -22.01 -25.11 10.46
N ASN A 739 -21.24 -26.16 10.18
CA ASN A 739 -21.60 -27.23 9.26
C ASN A 739 -22.03 -28.46 10.06
N ILE A 740 -23.24 -28.96 9.81
CA ILE A 740 -23.75 -30.20 10.40
C ILE A 740 -23.97 -31.15 9.25
N LYS A 741 -23.31 -32.31 9.28
CA LYS A 741 -23.46 -33.36 8.29
C LYS A 741 -23.93 -34.64 8.95
N ILE A 742 -24.87 -35.30 8.31
CA ILE A 742 -25.41 -36.58 8.74
C ILE A 742 -25.36 -37.55 7.56
N GLY A 743 -24.63 -38.66 7.68
CA GLY A 743 -24.51 -39.72 6.69
C GLY A 743 -25.19 -41.02 7.15
N TRP A 744 -25.80 -41.74 6.21
CA TRP A 744 -26.36 -43.10 6.42
C TRP A 744 -26.28 -43.97 5.16
#